data_AF-A0AAF5D1J2-F1
#
_entry.id   AF-A0AAF5D1J2-F1
#
_cell.length_a   1.000
_cell.length_b   1.000
_cell.length_c   1.000
_cell.angle_alpha   90.00
_cell.angle_beta   90.00
_cell.angle_gamma   90.00
#
_symmetry.space_group_name_H-M   'P 1'
#
loop_
_entity.id
_entity.type
_entity.pdbx_description
1 polymer ?
#
loop_
_entity_poly.entity_id
_entity_poly.type
_entity_poly.pdbx_seq_one_letter_code
_entity_poly.pdbx_strand_id
1 'polypeptide(L)'
;SNLSLQKRLAASVLKCGKGRVWLDPNEAAEISSANSRANVRRLIKDGLVIKKPVVVHSRFRARQYQEARRKGRHCGLGKRVGTANARMPGKVLWIRRIRVLRHLLKKYRDAGRIDKHLYQELYLRAKGNAFKNKRNLQEYIFKKKAENIRAKQLIDQVEAAKAKAKETRKRREEKMVQKRQAFPNLKRNPKARIFIHFSYSTGTESLSNGTNIQDEEVKKELYEDPPKAYLSKEEIDNMTNLGESFQFQAEISRMMKLIVNSLYKNKEIFMRELVSNAADALDKIRFLSYRQKDALSAGEELVIRIKTDPEANTITITDTGIGMTKNELITHLGTIAKSGTAHFIEKIINASNTEEQNNLIGQFGVGFYSAFLVSEKVVVRSKHNNDSQYIWISDSNSYTIIKDPEGDTLKRGTEVTLYLKDDAKEYSDRSKVQNLIHSYSQFVTFDIYAYEKQPNDNVKKGDNNNDEVNENATVKYAWKKINGFKPLWVRQPKNVTEEEYERFYNGLIINPFERKPYLGRIHFHTEGDVIFKGIFFIPGQLNEKMEGNVLSIKKLIKLYVRRIFITDEISEILPRYLSWVAGVVDSDDLPLNVSREVLQTSKLLRLIRKKIVRKILDMISKLKGEAFDKFYTIYSRKMKHGILEDYENANKIAKILRFNSSYEGSETSLDDYISRMKDDQKEIYYLGGESIYEIKTSPLIEKYIQNNIEVLYCLDPLDENVFEQLSIYKNKKFRNLAISQKDEYNNKSKEVDYDEKEYTVLIDWFKKNIMDDKIEKIVLSNRLSSSPAAYVSTEYGISGYRVKLIRATQILSKTSADSILRKLSYNFEINPDNEIIKMLLEMIKLDENDELALKIGHLISDVAKLRSGFIIDRPDEFGSTIDQLIKLNVQSYKKLSTHSKNDVDKCDKNKCENKLSHSEL
;
A
#
# COMPACT_ATOMS: atom_id res chain seq x y z
N SER A 1 57.06 -2.54 58.96
CA SER A 1 58.48 -2.94 58.83
C SER A 1 58.92 -2.84 57.36
N ASN A 2 60.07 -2.21 57.09
CA ASN A 2 60.56 -1.99 55.73
C ASN A 2 61.18 -3.28 55.15
N LEU A 3 60.41 -4.06 54.39
CA LEU A 3 60.85 -5.33 53.79
C LEU A 3 61.66 -5.16 52.47
N SER A 4 62.25 -3.99 52.24
CA SER A 4 63.01 -3.69 51.00
C SER A 4 64.21 -4.60 50.81
N LEU A 5 64.90 -4.96 51.90
CA LEU A 5 66.03 -5.90 51.88
C LEU A 5 65.58 -7.29 51.42
N GLN A 6 64.52 -7.81 52.02
CA GLN A 6 63.94 -9.13 51.75
C GLN A 6 63.44 -9.19 50.30
N LYS A 7 62.75 -8.14 49.84
CA LYS A 7 62.30 -8.02 48.45
C LYS A 7 63.47 -7.99 47.46
N ARG A 8 64.59 -7.33 47.82
CA ARG A 8 65.83 -7.32 47.02
C ARG A 8 66.50 -8.69 47.00
N LEU A 9 66.61 -9.36 48.15
CA LEU A 9 67.19 -10.71 48.25
C LEU A 9 66.34 -11.72 47.48
N ALA A 10 65.02 -11.70 47.66
CA ALA A 10 64.06 -12.53 46.94
C ALA A 10 64.11 -12.30 45.43
N ALA A 11 64.18 -11.05 44.98
CA ALA A 11 64.33 -10.73 43.55
C ALA A 11 65.60 -11.35 42.96
N SER A 12 66.69 -11.31 43.72
CA SER A 12 67.97 -11.89 43.33
C SER A 12 67.98 -13.42 43.35
N VAL A 13 67.31 -14.05 44.33
CA VAL A 13 67.15 -15.52 44.40
C VAL A 13 66.21 -16.05 43.30
N LEU A 14 65.09 -15.38 43.05
CA LEU A 14 64.08 -15.72 42.03
C LEU A 14 64.50 -15.31 40.60
N LYS A 15 65.67 -14.69 40.45
CA LYS A 15 66.22 -14.14 39.20
C LYS A 15 65.16 -13.29 38.46
N CYS A 16 64.59 -12.29 39.13
CA CYS A 16 63.60 -11.39 38.56
C CYS A 16 63.69 -9.96 39.13
N GLY A 17 63.00 -8.98 38.52
CA GLY A 17 62.97 -7.62 39.05
C GLY A 17 62.18 -7.51 40.36
N LYS A 18 62.54 -6.55 41.23
CA LYS A 18 61.88 -6.33 42.55
C LYS A 18 60.36 -6.20 42.46
N GLY A 19 59.84 -5.59 41.39
CA GLY A 19 58.38 -5.46 41.17
C GLY A 19 57.64 -6.79 40.94
N ARG A 20 58.36 -7.86 40.63
CA ARG A 20 57.80 -9.21 40.42
C ARG A 20 57.83 -10.10 41.66
N VAL A 21 58.32 -9.61 42.79
CA VAL A 21 58.30 -10.36 44.05
C VAL A 21 57.05 -9.99 44.81
N TRP A 22 56.27 -11.00 45.17
CA TRP A 22 55.18 -10.89 46.15
C TRP A 22 55.65 -11.51 47.47
N LEU A 23 55.36 -10.82 48.57
CA LEU A 23 55.66 -11.22 49.95
C LEU A 23 54.31 -11.34 50.66
N ASP A 24 54.09 -12.41 51.41
CA ASP A 24 52.87 -12.58 52.18
C ASP A 24 52.75 -11.46 53.23
N PRO A 25 51.67 -10.65 53.22
CA PRO A 25 51.47 -9.61 54.21
C PRO A 25 51.21 -10.16 55.62
N ASN A 26 50.67 -11.38 55.75
CA ASN A 26 50.31 -11.96 57.05
C ASN A 26 51.57 -12.44 57.81
N GLU A 27 52.57 -12.94 57.10
CA GLU A 27 53.84 -13.44 57.67
C GLU A 27 54.97 -12.41 57.59
N ALA A 28 54.63 -11.12 57.63
CA ALA A 28 55.61 -10.04 57.49
C ALA A 28 56.72 -10.07 58.55
N ALA A 29 56.43 -10.57 59.77
CA ALA A 29 57.40 -10.71 60.86
C ALA A 29 58.45 -11.79 60.55
N GLU A 30 58.00 -12.98 60.13
CA GLU A 30 58.89 -14.09 59.75
C GLU A 30 59.74 -13.69 58.53
N ILE A 31 59.12 -13.08 57.52
CA ILE A 31 59.83 -12.58 56.34
C ILE A 31 60.90 -11.55 56.74
N SER A 32 60.59 -10.64 57.67
CA SER A 32 61.54 -9.63 58.15
C SER A 32 62.82 -10.23 58.76
N SER A 33 62.73 -11.40 59.39
CA SER A 33 63.89 -12.08 59.99
C SER A 33 64.87 -12.67 58.96
N ALA A 34 64.44 -12.85 57.70
CA ALA A 34 65.25 -13.42 56.64
C ALA A 34 66.26 -12.42 56.03
N ASN A 35 67.40 -12.26 56.69
CA ASN A 35 68.49 -11.38 56.24
C ASN A 35 69.49 -12.03 55.27
N SER A 36 69.39 -13.34 55.02
CA SER A 36 70.30 -14.10 54.16
C SER A 36 69.58 -14.69 52.93
N ARG A 37 70.33 -14.95 51.85
CA ARG A 37 69.78 -15.61 50.65
C ARG A 37 69.33 -17.05 50.95
N ALA A 38 69.94 -17.70 51.93
CA ALA A 38 69.56 -19.04 52.37
C ALA A 38 68.17 -19.03 53.05
N ASN A 39 67.91 -18.06 53.94
CA ASN A 39 66.62 -17.93 54.61
C ASN A 39 65.52 -17.59 53.61
N VAL A 40 65.80 -16.69 52.66
CA VAL A 40 64.85 -16.35 51.60
C VAL A 40 64.51 -17.55 50.71
N ARG A 41 65.44 -18.49 50.49
CA ARG A 41 65.13 -19.75 49.79
C ARG A 41 64.17 -20.64 50.56
N ARG A 42 64.23 -20.66 51.90
CA ARG A 42 63.24 -21.37 52.73
C ARG A 42 61.86 -20.73 52.58
N LEU A 43 61.77 -19.41 52.73
CA LEU A 43 60.50 -18.68 52.55
C LEU A 43 59.88 -18.88 51.16
N ILE A 44 60.70 -19.04 50.11
CA ILE A 44 60.20 -19.39 48.76
C ILE A 44 59.68 -20.84 48.73
N LYS A 45 60.36 -21.77 49.40
CA LYS A 45 59.92 -23.17 49.52
C LYS A 45 58.60 -23.28 50.29
N ASP A 46 58.44 -22.48 51.35
CA ASP A 46 57.26 -22.46 52.22
C ASP A 46 56.09 -21.67 51.58
N GLY A 47 56.31 -21.02 50.43
CA GLY A 47 55.28 -20.29 49.69
C GLY A 47 55.04 -18.86 50.15
N LEU A 48 55.74 -18.39 51.20
CA LEU A 48 55.63 -17.03 51.74
C LEU A 48 56.21 -15.95 50.81
N VAL A 49 57.06 -16.35 49.85
CA VAL A 49 57.67 -15.46 48.84
C VAL A 49 57.44 -16.03 47.44
N ILE A 50 56.65 -15.33 46.63
CA ILE A 50 56.20 -15.81 45.32
C ILE A 50 56.68 -14.89 44.19
N LYS A 51 57.09 -15.49 43.06
CA LYS A 51 57.35 -14.77 41.80
C LYS A 51 56.03 -14.51 41.07
N LYS A 52 55.59 -13.25 40.99
CA LYS A 52 54.43 -12.84 40.19
C LYS A 52 54.61 -13.31 38.73
N PRO A 53 53.55 -13.86 38.09
CA PRO A 53 53.62 -14.23 36.69
C PRO A 53 53.97 -13.01 35.83
N VAL A 54 54.65 -13.23 34.69
CA VAL A 54 54.82 -12.15 33.70
C VAL A 54 53.43 -11.81 33.19
N VAL A 55 53.06 -10.52 33.21
CA VAL A 55 51.87 -10.07 32.49
C VAL A 55 52.16 -10.26 31.00
N VAL A 56 51.80 -11.41 30.46
CA VAL A 56 51.92 -11.69 29.03
C VAL A 56 50.68 -11.11 28.37
N HIS A 57 50.84 -10.07 27.55
CA HIS A 57 49.76 -9.61 26.69
C HIS A 57 49.26 -10.78 25.84
N SER A 58 47.93 -10.93 25.74
CA SER A 58 47.30 -12.00 24.98
C SER A 58 47.92 -12.12 23.58
N ARG A 59 48.61 -13.24 23.33
CA ARG A 59 49.11 -13.56 21.99
C ARG A 59 48.04 -14.15 21.08
N PHE A 60 46.78 -14.19 21.52
CA PHE A 60 45.66 -14.78 20.76
C PHE A 60 45.61 -14.25 19.32
N ARG A 61 45.67 -12.92 19.15
CA ARG A 61 45.64 -12.29 17.83
C ARG A 61 46.89 -12.61 16.98
N ALA A 62 48.07 -12.64 17.61
CA ALA A 62 49.31 -13.02 16.94
C ALA A 62 49.30 -14.50 16.50
N ARG A 63 48.76 -15.40 17.32
CA ARG A 63 48.56 -16.82 17.01
C ARG A 63 47.58 -17.01 15.86
N GLN A 64 46.41 -16.35 15.88
CA GLN A 64 45.47 -16.37 14.75
C GLN A 64 46.13 -15.89 13.45
N TYR A 65 46.93 -14.82 13.51
CA TYR A 65 47.61 -14.29 12.33
C TYR A 65 48.70 -15.23 11.80
N GLN A 66 49.50 -15.84 12.68
CA GLN A 66 50.47 -16.87 12.29
C GLN A 66 49.79 -18.11 11.72
N GLU A 67 48.70 -18.56 12.33
CA GLU A 67 47.93 -19.70 11.85
C GLU A 67 47.32 -19.42 10.46
N ALA A 68 46.82 -18.21 10.24
CA ALA A 68 46.36 -17.76 8.93
C ALA A 68 47.50 -17.81 7.89
N ARG A 69 48.70 -17.29 8.24
CA ARG A 69 49.90 -17.37 7.39
C ARG A 69 50.33 -18.81 7.09
N ARG A 70 50.30 -19.70 8.09
CA ARG A 70 50.66 -21.12 7.94
C ARG A 70 49.65 -21.87 7.04
N LYS A 71 48.37 -21.50 7.10
CA LYS A 71 47.31 -21.98 6.20
C LYS A 71 47.43 -21.43 4.76
N GLY A 72 48.52 -20.75 4.40
CA GLY A 72 48.73 -20.12 3.09
C GLY A 72 47.90 -18.84 2.87
N ARG A 73 47.08 -18.42 3.85
CA ARG A 73 46.33 -17.17 3.77
C ARG A 73 47.30 -16.04 4.07
N HIS A 74 47.34 -15.02 3.22
CA HIS A 74 48.30 -13.89 3.26
C HIS A 74 49.69 -14.11 2.62
N CYS A 75 49.90 -15.20 1.86
CA CYS A 75 51.09 -15.38 0.99
C CYS A 75 50.82 -15.11 -0.50
N GLY A 76 49.61 -14.65 -0.87
CA GLY A 76 49.23 -14.45 -2.27
C GLY A 76 49.71 -13.12 -2.87
N LEU A 77 49.87 -13.10 -4.20
CA LEU A 77 50.01 -11.92 -5.04
C LEU A 77 48.93 -10.88 -4.64
N GLY A 78 49.33 -9.71 -4.10
CA GLY A 78 48.35 -8.69 -3.65
C GLY A 78 48.66 -7.94 -2.35
N LYS A 79 49.79 -8.22 -1.68
CA LYS A 79 50.25 -7.46 -0.51
C LYS A 79 51.01 -6.16 -0.82
N ARG A 80 51.05 -5.70 -2.08
CA ARG A 80 51.60 -4.37 -2.41
C ARG A 80 50.46 -3.34 -2.35
N VAL A 81 50.61 -2.37 -1.45
CA VAL A 81 49.75 -1.19 -1.36
C VAL A 81 49.91 -0.41 -2.66
N GLY A 82 48.84 -0.32 -3.44
CA GLY A 82 48.78 0.44 -4.67
C GLY A 82 47.36 0.92 -4.87
N THR A 83 47.19 2.02 -5.61
CA THR A 83 45.90 2.65 -5.90
C THR A 83 44.90 1.63 -6.51
N ALA A 84 43.61 1.92 -6.44
CA ALA A 84 42.54 0.95 -6.74
C ALA A 84 42.68 0.22 -8.10
N ASN A 85 43.31 0.85 -9.11
CA ASN A 85 43.57 0.26 -10.42
C ASN A 85 44.91 -0.52 -10.54
N ALA A 86 45.83 -0.41 -9.58
CA ALA A 86 47.14 -1.06 -9.63
C ALA A 86 47.04 -2.59 -9.53
N ARG A 87 46.01 -3.10 -8.85
CA ARG A 87 45.77 -4.54 -8.65
C ARG A 87 45.22 -5.22 -9.90
N MET A 88 44.25 -4.56 -10.54
CA MET A 88 43.52 -5.02 -11.72
C MET A 88 42.97 -3.76 -12.40
N PRO A 89 43.52 -3.31 -13.53
CA PRO A 89 43.03 -2.12 -14.20
C PRO A 89 41.54 -2.26 -14.52
N GLY A 90 40.75 -1.20 -14.34
CA GLY A 90 39.30 -1.20 -14.63
C GLY A 90 38.97 -1.74 -16.04
N LYS A 91 39.84 -1.48 -17.03
CA LYS A 91 39.77 -2.05 -18.37
C LYS A 91 39.78 -3.59 -18.38
N VAL A 92 40.65 -4.22 -17.59
CA VAL A 92 40.74 -5.69 -17.47
C VAL A 92 39.48 -6.27 -16.80
N LEU A 93 38.96 -5.60 -15.77
CA LEU A 93 37.71 -5.99 -15.11
C LEU A 93 36.53 -5.93 -16.09
N TRP A 94 36.43 -4.86 -16.87
CA TRP A 94 35.40 -4.70 -17.90
C TRP A 94 35.51 -5.78 -19.00
N ILE A 95 36.73 -6.04 -19.51
CA ILE A 95 36.97 -7.11 -20.51
C ILE A 95 36.54 -8.48 -19.96
N ARG A 96 36.94 -8.83 -18.74
CA ARG A 96 36.58 -10.12 -18.13
C ARG A 96 35.07 -10.24 -17.93
N ARG A 97 34.41 -9.17 -17.43
CA ARG A 97 32.95 -9.15 -17.26
C ARG A 97 32.25 -9.38 -18.60
N ILE A 98 32.61 -8.64 -19.64
CA ILE A 98 32.01 -8.80 -20.97
C ILE A 98 32.25 -10.19 -21.54
N ARG A 99 33.47 -10.75 -21.38
CA ARG A 99 33.75 -12.12 -21.83
C ARG A 99 32.84 -13.14 -21.14
N VAL A 100 32.65 -13.05 -19.82
CA VAL A 100 31.76 -13.96 -19.08
C VAL A 100 30.31 -13.86 -19.58
N LEU A 101 29.81 -12.64 -19.80
CA LEU A 101 28.45 -12.43 -20.31
C LEU A 101 28.30 -12.97 -21.74
N ARG A 102 29.25 -12.70 -22.63
CA ARG A 102 29.23 -13.18 -24.02
C ARG A 102 29.32 -14.71 -24.09
N HIS A 103 30.17 -15.35 -23.29
CA HIS A 103 30.24 -16.81 -23.23
C HIS A 103 28.93 -17.42 -22.72
N LEU A 104 28.29 -16.80 -21.73
CA LEU A 104 26.98 -17.25 -21.26
C LEU A 104 25.92 -17.14 -22.38
N LEU A 105 25.85 -15.99 -23.06
CA LEU A 105 24.91 -15.79 -24.17
C LEU A 105 25.13 -16.80 -25.29
N LYS A 106 26.39 -17.02 -25.70
CA LYS A 106 26.74 -18.03 -26.71
C LYS A 106 26.31 -19.42 -26.25
N LYS A 107 26.63 -19.82 -25.02
CA LYS A 107 26.21 -21.10 -24.42
C LYS A 107 24.69 -21.26 -24.42
N TYR A 108 23.93 -20.21 -24.12
CA TYR A 108 22.47 -20.28 -24.08
C TYR A 108 21.86 -20.34 -25.48
N ARG A 109 22.44 -19.66 -26.46
CA ARG A 109 22.05 -19.76 -27.86
C ARG A 109 22.33 -21.15 -28.41
N ASP A 110 23.54 -21.67 -28.19
CA ASP A 110 23.96 -22.97 -28.70
C ASP A 110 23.18 -24.12 -28.03
N ALA A 111 22.77 -23.97 -26.76
CA ALA A 111 21.87 -24.90 -26.07
C ALA A 111 20.38 -24.73 -26.44
N GLY A 112 20.05 -23.90 -27.44
CA GLY A 112 18.65 -23.61 -27.83
C GLY A 112 17.81 -22.91 -26.76
N ARG A 113 18.44 -22.42 -25.68
CA ARG A 113 17.73 -21.74 -24.59
C ARG A 113 17.32 -20.33 -24.97
N ILE A 114 17.99 -19.65 -25.89
CA ILE A 114 17.55 -18.35 -26.40
C ILE A 114 17.61 -18.38 -27.92
N ASP A 115 16.65 -17.72 -28.58
CA ASP A 115 16.64 -17.62 -30.04
C ASP A 115 17.72 -16.64 -30.55
N LYS A 116 17.90 -16.61 -31.88
CA LYS A 116 18.90 -15.76 -32.56
C LYS A 116 18.64 -14.26 -32.34
N HIS A 117 17.37 -13.84 -32.32
CA HIS A 117 16.99 -12.42 -32.18
C HIS A 117 17.26 -11.91 -30.76
N LEU A 118 16.81 -12.66 -29.75
CA LEU A 118 17.06 -12.40 -28.33
C LEU A 118 18.56 -12.44 -28.02
N TYR A 119 19.32 -13.37 -28.64
CA TYR A 119 20.77 -13.37 -28.52
C TYR A 119 21.39 -12.05 -29.02
N GLN A 120 20.99 -11.55 -30.20
CA GLN A 120 21.50 -10.30 -30.77
C GLN A 120 21.16 -9.09 -29.88
N GLU A 121 19.92 -9.00 -29.41
CA GLU A 121 19.48 -7.94 -28.49
C GLU A 121 20.30 -7.94 -27.20
N LEU A 122 20.43 -9.09 -26.55
CA LEU A 122 21.16 -9.22 -25.28
C LEU A 122 22.67 -9.00 -25.46
N TYR A 123 23.22 -9.36 -26.62
CA TYR A 123 24.61 -9.11 -26.95
C TYR A 123 24.92 -7.61 -27.01
N LEU A 124 24.06 -6.82 -27.67
CA LEU A 124 24.18 -5.36 -27.75
C LEU A 124 24.01 -4.72 -26.37
N ARG A 125 23.01 -5.14 -25.58
CA ARG A 125 22.82 -4.67 -24.19
C ARG A 125 24.03 -4.99 -23.29
N ALA A 126 24.61 -6.19 -23.43
CA ALA A 126 25.80 -6.56 -22.67
C ALA A 126 27.03 -5.74 -23.06
N LYS A 127 27.17 -5.38 -24.35
CA LYS A 127 28.21 -4.46 -24.85
C LYS A 127 27.98 -3.04 -24.29
N GLY A 128 26.73 -2.59 -24.20
CA GLY A 128 26.30 -1.31 -23.61
C GLY A 128 26.31 -1.25 -22.08
N ASN A 129 26.94 -2.21 -21.39
CA ASN A 129 27.06 -2.24 -19.93
C ASN A 129 25.73 -2.37 -19.16
N ALA A 130 24.66 -2.90 -19.77
CA ALA A 130 23.37 -3.07 -19.12
C ALA A 130 23.36 -4.12 -17.98
N PHE A 131 24.31 -5.07 -18.00
CA PHE A 131 24.35 -6.17 -17.03
C PHE A 131 25.61 -6.10 -16.17
N LYS A 132 25.41 -5.97 -14.85
CA LYS A 132 26.52 -5.88 -13.87
C LYS A 132 27.29 -7.19 -13.70
N ASN A 133 26.60 -8.33 -13.79
CA ASN A 133 27.17 -9.67 -13.61
C ASN A 133 26.34 -10.74 -14.35
N LYS A 134 26.82 -11.99 -14.32
CA LYS A 134 26.16 -13.15 -14.95
C LYS A 134 24.73 -13.38 -14.44
N ARG A 135 24.50 -13.20 -13.14
CA ARG A 135 23.19 -13.44 -12.49
C ARG A 135 22.14 -12.45 -12.99
N ASN A 136 22.47 -11.17 -13.05
CA ASN A 136 21.57 -10.14 -13.58
C ASN A 136 21.15 -10.43 -15.03
N LEU A 137 22.09 -10.93 -15.86
CA LEU A 137 21.76 -11.34 -17.22
C LEU A 137 20.81 -12.56 -17.24
N GLN A 138 21.03 -13.55 -16.37
CA GLN A 138 20.15 -14.73 -16.28
C GLN A 138 18.74 -14.35 -15.81
N GLU A 139 18.62 -13.50 -14.79
CA GLU A 139 17.34 -12.99 -14.29
C GLU A 139 16.60 -12.21 -15.37
N TYR A 140 17.31 -11.37 -16.14
CA TYR A 140 16.73 -10.64 -17.27
C TYR A 140 16.23 -11.59 -18.37
N ILE A 141 17.01 -12.61 -18.73
CA ILE A 141 16.62 -13.63 -19.72
C ILE A 141 15.36 -14.38 -19.24
N PHE A 142 15.32 -14.76 -17.97
CA PHE A 142 14.17 -15.46 -17.40
C PHE A 142 12.90 -14.60 -17.46
N LYS A 143 13.01 -13.32 -17.06
CA LYS A 143 11.91 -12.36 -17.16
C LYS A 143 11.43 -12.16 -18.60
N LYS A 144 12.35 -11.95 -19.54
CA LYS A 144 12.01 -11.77 -20.97
C LYS A 144 11.33 -12.99 -21.58
N LYS A 145 11.75 -14.19 -21.20
CA LYS A 145 11.07 -15.43 -21.63
C LYS A 145 9.66 -15.53 -21.10
N ALA A 146 9.45 -15.23 -19.81
CA ALA A 146 8.13 -15.23 -19.21
C ALA A 146 7.20 -14.22 -19.91
N GLU A 147 7.72 -13.04 -20.28
CA GLU A 147 7.00 -12.04 -21.08
C GLU A 147 6.63 -12.60 -22.48
N ASN A 148 7.57 -13.23 -23.19
CA ASN A 148 7.31 -13.80 -24.52
C ASN A 148 6.29 -14.94 -24.48
N ILE A 149 6.35 -15.81 -23.45
CA ILE A 149 5.37 -16.89 -23.27
C ILE A 149 3.98 -16.31 -23.00
N ARG A 150 3.87 -15.30 -22.13
CA ARG A 150 2.59 -14.62 -21.87
C ARG A 150 2.03 -13.94 -23.11
N ALA A 151 2.88 -13.27 -23.90
CA ALA A 151 2.46 -12.65 -25.15
C ALA A 151 1.90 -13.69 -26.13
N LYS A 152 2.54 -14.86 -26.24
CA LYS A 152 2.04 -15.96 -27.07
C LYS A 152 0.70 -16.51 -26.55
N GLN A 153 0.59 -16.77 -25.24
CA GLN A 153 -0.66 -17.23 -24.63
C GLN A 153 -1.83 -16.26 -24.84
N LEU A 154 -1.57 -14.95 -24.79
CA LEU A 154 -2.57 -13.92 -25.08
C LEU A 154 -3.04 -13.98 -26.54
N ILE A 155 -2.12 -14.16 -27.49
CA ILE A 155 -2.46 -14.31 -28.91
C ILE A 155 -3.31 -15.58 -29.12
N ASP A 156 -2.89 -16.71 -28.54
CA ASP A 156 -3.62 -17.99 -28.63
C ASP A 156 -5.04 -17.87 -28.03
N GLN A 157 -5.20 -17.14 -26.91
CA GLN A 157 -6.52 -16.86 -26.31
C GLN A 157 -7.40 -16.00 -27.20
N VAL A 158 -6.83 -14.97 -27.83
CA VAL A 158 -7.55 -14.09 -28.76
C VAL A 158 -7.99 -14.86 -30.01
N GLU A 159 -7.14 -15.73 -30.55
CA GLU A 159 -7.50 -16.60 -31.68
C GLU A 159 -8.60 -17.59 -31.31
N ALA A 160 -8.52 -18.22 -30.12
CA ALA A 160 -9.58 -19.09 -29.60
C ALA A 160 -10.91 -18.33 -29.41
N ALA A 161 -10.86 -17.10 -28.91
CA ALA A 161 -12.04 -16.25 -28.77
C ALA A 161 -12.66 -15.87 -30.13
N LYS A 162 -11.83 -15.54 -31.14
CA LYS A 162 -12.28 -15.28 -32.51
C LYS A 162 -12.93 -16.52 -33.14
N ALA A 163 -12.36 -17.70 -32.95
CA ALA A 163 -12.92 -18.96 -33.43
C ALA A 163 -14.30 -19.23 -32.79
N LYS A 164 -14.42 -19.05 -31.47
CA LYS A 164 -15.69 -19.20 -30.73
C LYS A 164 -16.74 -18.19 -31.19
N ALA A 165 -16.37 -16.93 -31.39
CA ALA A 165 -17.26 -15.88 -31.88
C ALA A 165 -17.82 -16.21 -33.28
N LYS A 166 -16.95 -16.69 -34.19
CA LYS A 166 -17.32 -17.15 -35.54
C LYS A 166 -18.32 -18.31 -35.48
N GLU A 167 -18.10 -19.29 -34.60
CA GLU A 167 -18.99 -20.43 -34.37
C GLU A 167 -20.37 -19.98 -33.86
N THR A 168 -20.41 -19.06 -32.87
CA THR A 168 -21.68 -18.52 -32.35
C THR A 168 -22.44 -17.69 -33.39
N ARG A 169 -21.74 -16.98 -34.29
CA ARG A 169 -22.40 -16.23 -35.36
C ARG A 169 -23.06 -17.18 -36.35
N LYS A 170 -22.36 -18.25 -36.75
CA LYS A 170 -22.89 -19.31 -37.62
C LYS A 170 -24.17 -19.94 -37.01
N ARG A 171 -24.15 -20.28 -35.72
CA ARG A 171 -25.34 -20.79 -35.00
C ARG A 171 -26.50 -19.79 -34.92
N ARG A 172 -26.21 -18.49 -34.79
CA ARG A 172 -27.26 -17.43 -34.77
C ARG A 172 -27.88 -17.23 -36.16
N GLU A 173 -27.05 -17.25 -37.21
CA GLU A 173 -27.51 -17.18 -38.60
C GLU A 173 -28.43 -18.38 -38.92
N GLU A 174 -28.02 -19.61 -38.55
CA GLU A 174 -28.84 -20.83 -38.67
C GLU A 174 -30.19 -20.70 -37.93
N LYS A 175 -30.18 -20.19 -36.69
CA LYS A 175 -31.42 -19.95 -35.92
C LYS A 175 -32.32 -18.87 -36.54
N MET A 176 -31.75 -17.79 -37.08
CA MET A 176 -32.53 -16.74 -37.73
C MET A 176 -33.16 -17.23 -39.04
N VAL A 177 -32.45 -18.07 -39.81
CA VAL A 177 -33.01 -18.72 -41.01
C VAL A 177 -34.19 -19.63 -40.63
N GLN A 178 -34.05 -20.46 -39.59
CA GLN A 178 -35.17 -21.27 -39.08
C GLN A 178 -36.35 -20.41 -38.62
N LYS A 179 -36.09 -19.31 -37.89
CA LYS A 179 -37.15 -18.42 -37.40
C LYS A 179 -37.87 -17.68 -38.53
N ARG A 180 -37.15 -17.30 -39.59
CA ARG A 180 -37.73 -16.70 -40.80
C ARG A 180 -38.59 -17.68 -41.58
N GLN A 181 -38.17 -18.95 -41.68
CA GLN A 181 -38.99 -20.00 -42.29
C GLN A 181 -40.27 -20.27 -41.49
N ALA A 182 -40.19 -20.20 -40.15
CA ALA A 182 -41.34 -20.44 -39.28
C ALA A 182 -42.39 -19.30 -39.28
N PHE A 183 -42.02 -18.06 -39.60
CA PHE A 183 -42.94 -16.91 -39.53
C PHE A 183 -42.75 -15.94 -40.70
N PRO A 184 -43.39 -16.19 -41.87
CA PRO A 184 -43.20 -15.35 -43.06
C PRO A 184 -43.91 -13.98 -43.00
N ASN A 185 -45.02 -13.84 -42.24
CA ASN A 185 -45.97 -12.73 -42.40
C ASN A 185 -46.19 -11.87 -41.14
N LEU A 186 -45.14 -11.25 -40.59
CA LEU A 186 -45.28 -10.21 -39.56
C LEU A 186 -44.78 -8.86 -40.08
N LYS A 187 -45.70 -8.04 -40.61
CA LYS A 187 -45.49 -6.61 -40.85
C LYS A 187 -45.48 -5.86 -39.51
N ARG A 188 -44.46 -5.03 -39.30
CA ARG A 188 -44.23 -4.25 -38.07
C ARG A 188 -45.17 -3.04 -38.00
N ASN A 189 -45.94 -2.93 -36.92
CA ASN A 189 -46.79 -1.78 -36.61
C ASN A 189 -46.02 -0.77 -35.73
N PRO A 190 -45.85 0.51 -36.15
CA PRO A 190 -45.07 1.51 -35.43
C PRO A 190 -45.96 2.56 -34.72
N LYS A 191 -46.69 2.17 -33.66
CA LYS A 191 -47.32 3.14 -32.72
C LYS A 191 -47.43 2.54 -31.32
N ALA A 192 -46.39 2.68 -30.50
CA ALA A 192 -46.47 2.54 -29.04
C ALA A 192 -45.19 3.06 -28.37
N ARG A 193 -45.09 4.36 -28.10
CA ARG A 193 -44.22 4.88 -27.02
C ARG A 193 -44.94 6.03 -26.32
N ILE A 194 -45.48 5.69 -25.16
CA ILE A 194 -46.15 6.57 -24.21
C ILE A 194 -45.09 7.44 -23.53
N PHE A 195 -45.28 8.76 -23.55
CA PHE A 195 -44.46 9.75 -22.87
C PHE A 195 -45.02 9.99 -21.46
N ILE A 196 -44.18 9.90 -20.44
CA ILE A 196 -44.48 10.31 -19.06
C ILE A 196 -43.60 11.53 -18.75
N HIS A 197 -44.24 12.69 -18.58
CA HIS A 197 -43.65 13.94 -18.11
C HIS A 197 -43.49 13.88 -16.58
N PHE A 198 -42.30 14.24 -16.08
CA PHE A 198 -42.09 14.55 -14.67
C PHE A 198 -41.41 15.92 -14.58
N SER A 199 -42.12 16.87 -13.99
CA SER A 199 -41.70 18.24 -13.73
C SER A 199 -41.11 18.36 -12.32
N TYR A 200 -39.90 18.92 -12.20
CA TYR A 200 -39.45 19.59 -10.98
C TYR A 200 -38.68 20.86 -11.33
N SER A 201 -39.06 21.91 -10.60
CA SER A 201 -38.65 23.30 -10.68
C SER A 201 -37.19 23.52 -10.29
N THR A 202 -36.47 24.27 -11.12
CA THR A 202 -35.15 24.82 -10.84
C THR A 202 -35.28 26.16 -10.10
N GLY A 203 -35.09 26.16 -8.79
CA GLY A 203 -34.87 27.37 -8.01
C GLY A 203 -33.43 27.84 -8.19
N THR A 204 -33.25 28.95 -8.90
CA THR A 204 -31.98 29.66 -9.03
C THR A 204 -31.98 30.83 -8.05
N GLU A 205 -31.36 30.65 -6.89
CA GLU A 205 -31.03 31.77 -6.00
C GLU A 205 -29.65 32.33 -6.36
N SER A 206 -29.68 33.56 -6.83
CA SER A 206 -28.55 34.44 -7.06
C SER A 206 -27.94 34.88 -5.72
N LEU A 207 -26.70 34.47 -5.44
CA LEU A 207 -25.91 35.01 -4.33
C LEU A 207 -24.95 36.09 -4.84
N SER A 208 -25.14 37.28 -4.26
CA SER A 208 -24.47 38.54 -4.54
C SER A 208 -23.06 38.62 -3.97
N ASN A 209 -22.14 39.09 -4.82
CA ASN A 209 -20.99 39.96 -4.59
C ASN A 209 -20.41 40.03 -3.17
N GLY A 210 -19.38 39.21 -2.93
CA GLY A 210 -18.36 39.45 -1.90
C GLY A 210 -17.18 40.23 -2.49
N THR A 211 -17.00 41.47 -2.03
CA THR A 211 -15.85 42.33 -2.29
C THR A 211 -14.56 41.72 -1.72
N ASN A 212 -13.49 41.62 -2.52
CA ASN A 212 -12.14 41.51 -1.96
C ASN A 212 -11.07 42.10 -2.90
N ILE A 213 -10.55 43.24 -2.44
CA ILE A 213 -9.17 43.75 -2.43
C ILE A 213 -8.28 43.37 -3.62
N GLN A 214 -7.98 44.42 -4.39
CA GLN A 214 -7.06 44.45 -5.53
C GLN A 214 -5.61 44.44 -5.03
N ASP A 215 -4.85 43.42 -5.39
CA ASP A 215 -3.40 43.56 -5.57
C ASP A 215 -3.19 44.05 -7.02
N GLU A 216 -2.69 45.28 -7.17
CA GLU A 216 -2.38 45.90 -8.46
C GLU A 216 -1.17 45.21 -9.11
N GLU A 217 -1.41 44.19 -9.92
CA GLU A 217 -0.45 43.70 -10.90
C GLU A 217 -0.81 44.31 -12.27
N VAL A 218 0.13 45.05 -12.86
CA VAL A 218 -0.03 45.82 -14.11
C VAL A 218 -0.52 44.91 -15.24
N LYS A 219 -1.79 45.07 -15.63
CA LYS A 219 -2.39 44.40 -16.80
C LYS A 219 -1.69 44.88 -18.07
N LYS A 220 -0.82 44.04 -18.64
CA LYS A 220 -0.29 44.26 -19.98
C LYS A 220 -1.29 43.69 -20.99
N GLU A 221 -2.23 44.52 -21.43
CA GLU A 221 -3.21 44.14 -22.46
C GLU A 221 -2.49 44.06 -23.82
N LEU A 222 -2.52 42.88 -24.44
CA LEU A 222 -1.98 42.66 -25.79
C LEU A 222 -3.10 42.89 -26.81
N TYR A 223 -3.02 44.01 -27.52
CA TYR A 223 -3.87 44.31 -28.68
C TYR A 223 -3.23 43.69 -29.91
N GLU A 224 -3.85 42.65 -30.46
CA GLU A 224 -3.51 42.09 -31.77
C GLU A 224 -4.80 41.96 -32.60
N ASP A 225 -4.76 42.41 -33.85
CA ASP A 225 -5.76 42.05 -34.85
C ASP A 225 -5.90 40.53 -34.88
N PRO A 226 -7.11 39.97 -35.02
CA PRO A 226 -7.31 38.53 -34.92
C PRO A 226 -6.43 37.85 -35.98
N PRO A 227 -5.39 37.07 -35.60
CA PRO A 227 -4.67 36.31 -36.61
C PRO A 227 -5.69 35.43 -37.33
N LYS A 228 -5.56 35.33 -38.66
CA LYS A 228 -6.40 34.51 -39.53
C LYS A 228 -6.14 33.03 -39.20
N ALA A 229 -6.74 32.57 -38.10
CA ALA A 229 -6.44 31.26 -37.51
C ALA A 229 -7.19 30.12 -38.21
N TYR A 230 -8.33 30.42 -38.85
CA TYR A 230 -9.11 29.40 -39.55
C TYR A 230 -8.73 29.37 -41.03
N LEU A 231 -8.60 28.15 -41.53
CA LEU A 231 -8.52 27.86 -42.95
C LEU A 231 -9.96 27.65 -43.43
N SER A 232 -10.31 28.25 -44.55
CA SER A 232 -11.59 27.98 -45.22
C SER A 232 -11.69 26.49 -45.59
N LYS A 233 -12.91 25.98 -45.74
CA LYS A 233 -13.13 24.59 -46.17
C LYS A 233 -12.40 24.30 -47.50
N GLU A 234 -12.39 25.26 -48.43
CA GLU A 234 -11.68 25.18 -49.71
C GLU A 234 -10.16 25.10 -49.55
N GLU A 235 -9.56 25.95 -48.70
CA GLU A 235 -8.12 25.89 -48.40
C GLU A 235 -7.74 24.55 -47.77
N ILE A 236 -8.57 24.03 -46.85
CA ILE A 236 -8.37 22.71 -46.23
C ILE A 236 -8.41 21.60 -47.28
N ASP A 237 -9.40 21.61 -48.17
CA ASP A 237 -9.56 20.57 -49.19
C ASP A 237 -8.42 20.60 -50.21
N ASN A 238 -8.01 21.80 -50.65
CA ASN A 238 -6.84 22.00 -51.52
C ASN A 238 -5.55 21.49 -50.86
N MET A 239 -5.34 21.82 -49.58
CA MET A 239 -4.18 21.34 -48.84
C MET A 239 -4.22 19.83 -48.60
N THR A 240 -5.40 19.27 -48.36
CA THR A 240 -5.58 17.81 -48.18
C THR A 240 -5.18 17.07 -49.46
N ASN A 241 -5.41 17.65 -50.64
CA ASN A 241 -5.00 17.08 -51.92
C ASN A 241 -3.49 17.21 -52.21
N LEU A 242 -2.83 18.27 -51.72
CA LEU A 242 -1.40 18.53 -51.95
C LEU A 242 -0.48 17.80 -50.95
N GLY A 243 -1.03 17.32 -49.85
CA GLY A 243 -0.29 16.72 -48.75
C GLY A 243 0.00 15.23 -48.88
N GLU A 244 0.84 14.73 -47.98
CA GLU A 244 1.05 13.30 -47.81
C GLU A 244 -0.09 12.70 -46.98
N SER A 245 -0.89 11.84 -47.60
CA SER A 245 -2.03 11.20 -46.94
C SER A 245 -1.63 9.86 -46.28
N PHE A 246 -2.12 9.64 -45.06
CA PHE A 246 -1.82 8.50 -44.23
C PHE A 246 -3.11 7.89 -43.67
N GLN A 247 -3.09 6.58 -43.48
CA GLN A 247 -4.17 5.84 -42.81
C GLN A 247 -3.83 5.66 -41.33
N PHE A 248 -4.83 5.82 -40.46
CA PHE A 248 -4.68 5.47 -39.05
C PHE A 248 -4.43 3.98 -38.88
N GLN A 249 -3.66 3.59 -37.87
CA GLN A 249 -3.60 2.19 -37.45
C GLN A 249 -5.01 1.63 -37.13
N ALA A 250 -5.20 0.33 -37.34
CA ALA A 250 -6.50 -0.32 -37.16
C ALA A 250 -7.06 -0.15 -35.74
N GLU A 251 -6.19 -0.11 -34.73
CA GLU A 251 -6.55 0.12 -33.32
C GLU A 251 -7.09 1.54 -33.10
N ILE A 252 -6.49 2.56 -33.73
CA ILE A 252 -6.93 3.96 -33.63
C ILE A 252 -8.27 4.12 -34.34
N SER A 253 -8.41 3.59 -35.55
CA SER A 253 -9.66 3.61 -36.31
C SER A 253 -10.81 2.97 -35.52
N ARG A 254 -10.52 1.84 -34.84
CA ARG A 254 -11.50 1.17 -33.96
C ARG A 254 -11.82 2.00 -32.72
N MET A 255 -10.81 2.59 -32.09
CA MET A 255 -10.97 3.45 -30.92
C MET A 255 -11.77 4.72 -31.25
N MET A 256 -11.49 5.37 -32.37
CA MET A 256 -12.22 6.53 -32.89
C MET A 256 -13.69 6.18 -33.10
N LYS A 257 -13.98 5.05 -33.75
CA LYS A 257 -15.35 4.55 -33.88
C LYS A 257 -16.01 4.27 -32.53
N LEU A 258 -15.27 3.76 -31.54
CA LEU A 258 -15.82 3.54 -30.19
C LEU A 258 -16.11 4.86 -29.50
N ILE A 259 -15.19 5.84 -29.50
CA ILE A 259 -15.36 7.16 -28.88
C ILE A 259 -16.50 7.93 -29.55
N VAL A 260 -16.60 7.91 -30.88
CA VAL A 260 -17.65 8.61 -31.63
C VAL A 260 -19.01 7.92 -31.48
N ASN A 261 -19.07 6.57 -31.42
CA ASN A 261 -20.33 5.83 -31.34
C ASN A 261 -20.81 5.52 -29.91
N SER A 262 -19.95 5.60 -28.89
CA SER A 262 -20.42 5.59 -27.50
C SER A 262 -21.24 6.85 -27.30
N LEU A 263 -22.55 6.65 -27.18
CA LEU A 263 -23.57 7.68 -26.96
C LEU A 263 -23.19 8.55 -25.74
N TYR A 264 -22.43 9.63 -25.95
CA TYR A 264 -21.94 10.48 -24.86
C TYR A 264 -22.88 11.64 -24.58
N LYS A 265 -23.41 11.67 -23.35
CA LYS A 265 -24.13 12.82 -22.77
C LYS A 265 -23.22 14.02 -22.49
N ASN A 266 -21.90 13.83 -22.35
CA ASN A 266 -20.97 14.90 -21.98
C ASN A 266 -19.87 15.08 -23.04
N LYS A 267 -20.16 15.91 -24.05
CA LYS A 267 -19.19 16.27 -25.08
C LYS A 267 -18.09 17.19 -24.56
N GLU A 268 -18.28 17.88 -23.44
CA GLU A 268 -17.39 18.92 -22.89
C GLU A 268 -15.99 18.41 -22.54
N ILE A 269 -15.83 17.09 -22.39
CA ILE A 269 -14.56 16.41 -22.08
C ILE A 269 -13.42 16.78 -23.05
N PHE A 270 -13.73 17.13 -24.31
CA PHE A 270 -12.71 17.50 -25.29
C PHE A 270 -11.86 18.69 -24.84
N MET A 271 -12.50 19.69 -24.22
CA MET A 271 -11.84 20.91 -23.78
C MET A 271 -10.81 20.59 -22.69
N ARG A 272 -11.17 19.73 -21.74
CA ARG A 272 -10.26 19.25 -20.68
C ARG A 272 -9.04 18.55 -21.26
N GLU A 273 -9.25 17.62 -22.18
CA GLU A 273 -8.16 16.81 -22.75
C GLU A 273 -7.19 17.68 -23.58
N LEU A 274 -7.72 18.59 -24.40
CA LEU A 274 -6.88 19.49 -25.22
C LEU A 274 -6.10 20.49 -24.37
N VAL A 275 -6.75 21.09 -23.36
CA VAL A 275 -6.07 21.99 -22.41
C VAL A 275 -5.01 21.24 -21.60
N SER A 276 -5.29 19.99 -21.18
CA SER A 276 -4.30 19.15 -20.50
C SER A 276 -3.11 18.81 -21.41
N ASN A 277 -3.35 18.50 -22.69
CA ASN A 277 -2.28 18.24 -23.65
C ASN A 277 -1.41 19.48 -23.91
N ALA A 278 -2.04 20.66 -24.00
CA ALA A 278 -1.35 21.94 -24.11
C ALA A 278 -0.49 22.23 -22.87
N ALA A 279 -1.02 21.99 -21.67
CA ALA A 279 -0.27 22.11 -20.41
C ALA A 279 0.92 21.13 -20.37
N ASP A 280 0.74 19.87 -20.78
CA ASP A 280 1.81 18.88 -20.88
C ASP A 280 2.90 19.30 -21.89
N ALA A 281 2.51 19.94 -23.00
CA ALA A 281 3.45 20.46 -23.99
C ALA A 281 4.29 21.61 -23.42
N LEU A 282 3.68 22.49 -22.62
CA LEU A 282 4.35 23.57 -21.90
C LEU A 282 5.29 23.04 -20.81
N ASP A 283 4.86 22.05 -20.03
CA ASP A 283 5.70 21.38 -19.04
C ASP A 283 6.91 20.68 -19.69
N LYS A 284 6.74 20.05 -20.86
CA LYS A 284 7.84 19.43 -21.61
C LYS A 284 8.89 20.45 -22.07
N ILE A 285 8.47 21.57 -22.67
CA ILE A 285 9.44 22.58 -23.11
C ILE A 285 10.11 23.27 -21.92
N ARG A 286 9.36 23.52 -20.84
CA ARG A 286 9.89 24.07 -19.60
C ARG A 286 10.90 23.12 -18.98
N PHE A 287 10.66 21.80 -18.99
CA PHE A 287 11.64 20.81 -18.55
C PHE A 287 12.89 20.81 -19.43
N LEU A 288 12.73 20.91 -20.75
CA LEU A 288 13.84 21.01 -21.69
C LEU A 288 14.66 22.29 -21.49
N SER A 289 14.06 23.42 -21.13
CA SER A 289 14.78 24.68 -20.93
C SER A 289 15.80 24.63 -19.78
N TYR A 290 15.58 23.78 -18.78
CA TYR A 290 16.59 23.51 -17.75
C TYR A 290 17.78 22.68 -18.25
N ARG A 291 17.63 21.97 -19.39
CA ARG A 291 18.70 21.19 -20.03
C ARG A 291 19.39 21.95 -21.15
N GLN A 292 18.64 22.77 -21.88
CA GLN A 292 19.05 23.51 -23.07
C GLN A 292 18.66 24.97 -22.88
N LYS A 293 19.64 25.85 -22.67
CA LYS A 293 19.40 27.27 -22.38
C LYS A 293 18.66 27.98 -23.51
N ASP A 294 18.82 27.49 -24.73
CA ASP A 294 18.22 27.99 -25.97
C ASP A 294 16.83 27.42 -26.26
N ALA A 295 16.29 26.49 -25.45
CA ALA A 295 14.99 25.88 -25.72
C ALA A 295 13.84 26.89 -25.78
N LEU A 296 13.94 27.99 -25.00
CA LEU A 296 12.95 29.07 -24.99
C LEU A 296 13.29 30.23 -25.94
N SER A 297 14.40 30.18 -26.68
CA SER A 297 14.89 31.30 -27.50
C SER A 297 13.89 31.77 -28.56
N ALA A 298 13.09 30.87 -29.13
CA ALA A 298 12.05 31.20 -30.12
C ALA A 298 10.86 31.97 -29.51
N GLY A 299 10.69 31.94 -28.18
CA GLY A 299 9.60 32.61 -27.47
C GLY A 299 9.64 32.28 -25.97
N GLU A 300 9.82 33.31 -25.14
CA GLU A 300 9.97 33.15 -23.69
C GLU A 300 8.66 32.83 -22.97
N GLU A 301 7.54 33.23 -23.56
CA GLU A 301 6.21 33.10 -22.97
C GLU A 301 5.72 31.65 -22.98
N LEU A 302 5.15 31.21 -21.85
CA LEU A 302 4.57 29.86 -21.64
C LEU A 302 3.08 29.97 -21.30
N VAL A 303 2.25 29.99 -22.35
CA VAL A 303 0.81 30.28 -22.24
C VAL A 303 -0.01 29.39 -23.14
N ILE A 304 -1.29 29.28 -22.82
CA ILE A 304 -2.32 28.68 -23.65
C ILE A 304 -3.25 29.80 -24.10
N ARG A 305 -3.60 29.85 -25.38
CA ARG A 305 -4.52 30.80 -25.98
C ARG A 305 -5.69 30.04 -26.58
N ILE A 306 -6.90 30.47 -26.27
CA ILE A 306 -8.13 29.84 -26.76
C ILE A 306 -8.95 30.91 -27.48
N LYS A 307 -9.17 30.69 -28.77
CA LYS A 307 -9.97 31.55 -29.64
C LYS A 307 -11.20 30.78 -30.09
N THR A 308 -12.35 31.41 -30.01
CA THR A 308 -13.61 30.88 -30.53
C THR A 308 -14.13 31.79 -31.62
N ASP A 309 -14.55 31.21 -32.74
CA ASP A 309 -15.10 31.92 -33.88
C ASP A 309 -16.51 31.39 -34.18
N PRO A 310 -17.56 32.09 -33.70
CA PRO A 310 -18.96 31.73 -33.98
C PRO A 310 -19.33 31.78 -35.46
N GLU A 311 -18.70 32.65 -36.25
CA GLU A 311 -19.01 32.80 -37.69
C GLU A 311 -18.42 31.63 -38.48
N ALA A 312 -17.17 31.28 -38.21
CA ALA A 312 -16.51 30.12 -38.81
C ALA A 312 -16.93 28.77 -38.18
N ASN A 313 -17.65 28.78 -37.05
CA ASN A 313 -17.94 27.62 -36.21
C ASN A 313 -16.67 26.85 -35.80
N THR A 314 -15.65 27.58 -35.33
CA THR A 314 -14.36 26.99 -34.94
C THR A 314 -13.94 27.31 -33.52
N ILE A 315 -13.14 26.42 -32.95
CA ILE A 315 -12.41 26.64 -31.70
C ILE A 315 -10.94 26.34 -31.96
N THR A 316 -10.07 27.28 -31.63
CA THR A 316 -8.63 27.17 -31.78
C THR A 316 -7.97 27.22 -30.40
N ILE A 317 -7.16 26.21 -30.09
CA ILE A 317 -6.36 26.13 -28.86
C ILE A 317 -4.89 26.15 -29.26
N THR A 318 -4.16 27.16 -28.83
CA THR A 318 -2.76 27.38 -29.17
C THR A 318 -1.91 27.36 -27.90
N ASP A 319 -0.92 26.47 -27.84
CA ASP A 319 0.09 26.45 -26.79
C ASP A 319 1.44 26.92 -27.32
N THR A 320 2.24 27.59 -26.48
CA THR A 320 3.64 27.95 -26.78
C THR A 320 4.64 26.89 -26.29
N GLY A 321 4.21 25.61 -26.28
CA GLY A 321 4.91 24.45 -25.74
C GLY A 321 6.05 23.94 -26.61
N ILE A 322 6.30 22.63 -26.56
CA ILE A 322 7.43 22.00 -27.28
C ILE A 322 7.23 21.91 -28.80
N GLY A 323 5.97 21.82 -29.25
CA GLY A 323 5.63 21.50 -30.64
C GLY A 323 6.03 20.08 -31.06
N MET A 324 5.76 19.72 -32.31
CA MET A 324 6.02 18.40 -32.88
C MET A 324 6.70 18.52 -34.24
N THR A 325 7.68 17.65 -34.48
CA THR A 325 8.26 17.43 -35.81
C THR A 325 7.29 16.68 -36.73
N LYS A 326 7.53 16.66 -38.04
CA LYS A 326 6.73 15.88 -39.01
C LYS A 326 6.58 14.41 -38.58
N ASN A 327 7.67 13.80 -38.13
CA ASN A 327 7.69 12.40 -37.69
C ASN A 327 6.94 12.20 -36.37
N GLU A 328 6.97 13.17 -35.46
CA GLU A 328 6.19 13.13 -34.22
C GLU A 328 4.70 13.33 -34.47
N LEU A 329 4.28 14.13 -35.47
CA LEU A 329 2.88 14.21 -35.88
C LEU A 329 2.38 12.84 -36.37
N ILE A 330 3.14 12.18 -37.24
CA ILE A 330 2.84 10.82 -37.71
C ILE A 330 2.78 9.85 -36.53
N THR A 331 3.81 9.85 -35.68
CA THR A 331 3.93 8.89 -34.57
C THR A 331 2.88 9.17 -33.49
N HIS A 332 2.82 10.36 -32.92
CA HIS A 332 1.95 10.66 -31.78
C HIS A 332 0.46 10.75 -32.15
N LEU A 333 0.10 11.28 -33.32
CA LEU A 333 -1.32 11.43 -33.73
C LEU A 333 -1.79 10.32 -34.67
N GLY A 334 -0.90 9.67 -35.43
CA GLY A 334 -1.24 8.65 -36.42
C GLY A 334 -0.90 7.20 -36.04
N THR A 335 0.08 6.98 -35.15
CA THR A 335 0.68 5.64 -34.85
C THR A 335 1.02 5.47 -33.37
N ILE A 336 0.07 5.07 -32.50
CA ILE A 336 0.29 5.06 -31.04
C ILE A 336 1.50 4.19 -30.65
N ALA A 337 2.54 4.84 -30.11
CA ALA A 337 3.73 4.17 -29.55
C ALA A 337 3.65 3.90 -28.03
N LYS A 338 2.54 4.21 -27.33
CA LYS A 338 2.41 3.97 -25.88
C LYS A 338 1.48 2.80 -25.55
N SER A 339 1.99 1.89 -24.72
CA SER A 339 1.59 0.48 -24.58
C SER A 339 0.26 0.17 -23.85
N GLY A 340 -0.83 0.93 -24.09
CA GLY A 340 -2.09 0.75 -23.35
C GLY A 340 -3.37 0.59 -24.19
N THR A 341 -3.37 1.02 -25.45
CA THR A 341 -4.61 1.21 -26.24
C THR A 341 -5.37 -0.08 -26.56
N ALA A 342 -4.68 -1.20 -26.79
CA ALA A 342 -5.36 -2.48 -27.03
C ALA A 342 -6.15 -2.94 -25.80
N HIS A 343 -5.55 -2.83 -24.61
CA HIS A 343 -6.18 -3.20 -23.35
C HIS A 343 -7.31 -2.22 -22.95
N PHE A 344 -7.17 -0.95 -23.32
CA PHE A 344 -8.24 0.05 -23.22
C PHE A 344 -9.47 -0.31 -24.04
N ILE A 345 -9.28 -0.62 -25.32
CA ILE A 345 -10.37 -1.01 -26.23
C ILE A 345 -11.10 -2.24 -25.69
N GLU A 346 -10.36 -3.22 -25.18
CA GLU A 346 -10.93 -4.41 -24.54
C GLU A 346 -11.80 -4.05 -23.33
N LYS A 347 -11.34 -3.14 -22.46
CA LYS A 347 -12.11 -2.65 -21.30
C LYS A 347 -13.35 -1.85 -21.69
N ILE A 348 -13.26 -0.95 -22.67
CA ILE A 348 -14.43 -0.19 -23.15
C ILE A 348 -15.50 -1.12 -23.70
N ILE A 349 -15.10 -2.14 -24.46
CA ILE A 349 -16.05 -3.11 -25.05
C ILE A 349 -16.70 -3.97 -23.97
N ASN A 350 -15.97 -4.29 -22.90
CA ASN A 350 -16.46 -5.09 -21.78
C ASN A 350 -17.17 -4.26 -20.69
N ALA A 351 -17.12 -2.93 -20.76
CA ALA A 351 -17.78 -2.04 -19.80
C ALA A 351 -19.30 -2.16 -19.93
N SER A 352 -19.97 -2.30 -18.79
CA SER A 352 -21.41 -2.62 -18.74
C SER A 352 -22.31 -1.38 -18.82
N ASN A 353 -21.79 -0.20 -18.46
CA ASN A 353 -22.52 1.07 -18.46
C ASN A 353 -21.75 2.19 -19.18
N THR A 354 -22.48 3.22 -19.61
CA THR A 354 -21.91 4.39 -20.33
C THR A 354 -20.92 5.18 -19.47
N GLU A 355 -21.09 5.17 -18.16
CA GLU A 355 -20.25 5.92 -17.22
C GLU A 355 -18.84 5.33 -17.09
N GLU A 356 -18.72 4.00 -17.04
CA GLU A 356 -17.46 3.26 -17.06
C GLU A 356 -16.71 3.52 -18.38
N GLN A 357 -17.41 3.63 -19.51
CA GLN A 357 -16.83 4.01 -20.80
C GLN A 357 -16.23 5.43 -20.79
N ASN A 358 -16.96 6.43 -20.27
CA ASN A 358 -16.45 7.80 -20.09
C ASN A 358 -15.15 7.83 -19.26
N ASN A 359 -15.15 7.08 -18.15
CA ASN A 359 -14.06 7.03 -17.18
C ASN A 359 -12.77 6.44 -17.77
N LEU A 360 -12.90 5.57 -18.77
CA LEU A 360 -11.76 4.94 -19.41
C LEU A 360 -11.03 5.90 -20.36
N ILE A 361 -11.70 6.84 -21.06
CA ILE A 361 -11.08 7.69 -22.10
C ILE A 361 -9.86 8.46 -21.59
N GLY A 362 -9.96 9.08 -20.40
CA GLY A 362 -8.87 9.88 -19.83
C GLY A 362 -7.65 9.06 -19.37
N GLN A 363 -7.77 7.74 -19.18
CA GLN A 363 -6.71 6.92 -18.56
C GLN A 363 -5.61 6.47 -19.52
N PHE A 364 -5.84 6.47 -20.84
CA PHE A 364 -4.96 5.79 -21.79
C PHE A 364 -4.14 6.70 -22.71
N GLY A 365 -4.12 8.01 -22.44
CA GLY A 365 -3.36 8.97 -23.25
C GLY A 365 -3.89 9.12 -24.67
N VAL A 366 -5.17 8.83 -24.87
CA VAL A 366 -5.91 8.92 -26.14
C VAL A 366 -6.86 10.13 -26.15
N GLY A 367 -6.69 11.03 -25.18
CA GLY A 367 -7.54 12.20 -24.97
C GLY A 367 -7.61 13.14 -26.16
N PHE A 368 -6.56 13.26 -26.97
CA PHE A 368 -6.58 14.08 -28.19
C PHE A 368 -7.77 13.77 -29.10
N TYR A 369 -8.13 12.49 -29.25
CA TYR A 369 -9.20 12.05 -30.13
C TYR A 369 -10.61 12.41 -29.63
N SER A 370 -10.75 12.88 -28.38
CA SER A 370 -12.00 13.47 -27.91
C SER A 370 -12.39 14.73 -28.68
N ALA A 371 -11.47 15.38 -29.40
CA ALA A 371 -11.75 16.45 -30.34
C ALA A 371 -12.85 16.07 -31.35
N PHE A 372 -12.81 14.84 -31.88
CA PHE A 372 -13.79 14.34 -32.85
C PHE A 372 -15.19 14.08 -32.26
N LEU A 373 -15.39 14.23 -30.95
CA LEU A 373 -16.73 14.28 -30.35
C LEU A 373 -17.49 15.53 -30.81
N VAL A 374 -16.78 16.64 -31.00
CA VAL A 374 -17.36 17.95 -31.32
C VAL A 374 -17.01 18.45 -32.71
N SER A 375 -15.99 17.89 -33.37
CA SER A 375 -15.51 18.37 -34.67
C SER A 375 -15.68 17.37 -35.81
N GLU A 376 -16.02 17.87 -36.99
CA GLU A 376 -16.00 17.13 -38.27
C GLU A 376 -14.57 16.99 -38.81
N LYS A 377 -13.80 18.07 -38.71
CA LYS A 377 -12.40 18.12 -39.09
C LYS A 377 -11.56 18.70 -37.95
N VAL A 378 -10.37 18.14 -37.76
CA VAL A 378 -9.37 18.63 -36.82
C VAL A 378 -8.13 19.03 -37.61
N VAL A 379 -7.67 20.26 -37.41
CA VAL A 379 -6.44 20.78 -38.00
C VAL A 379 -5.46 21.07 -36.88
N VAL A 380 -4.25 20.54 -36.99
CA VAL A 380 -3.16 20.76 -36.03
C VAL A 380 -1.98 21.39 -36.76
N ARG A 381 -1.67 22.65 -36.44
CA ARG A 381 -0.41 23.27 -36.84
C ARG A 381 0.59 23.08 -35.72
N SER A 382 1.81 22.62 -36.02
CA SER A 382 2.82 22.42 -34.98
C SER A 382 4.20 22.82 -35.45
N LYS A 383 4.93 23.54 -34.59
CA LYS A 383 6.30 24.02 -34.83
C LYS A 383 7.19 23.58 -33.68
N HIS A 384 8.12 22.68 -33.99
CA HIS A 384 9.18 22.26 -33.08
C HIS A 384 10.47 23.06 -33.37
N ASN A 385 11.30 23.36 -32.37
CA ASN A 385 12.55 24.13 -32.58
C ASN A 385 13.49 23.49 -33.62
N ASN A 386 13.49 22.16 -33.70
CA ASN A 386 14.38 21.39 -34.58
C ASN A 386 13.75 21.01 -35.94
N ASP A 387 12.56 21.53 -36.28
CA ASP A 387 11.88 21.20 -37.53
C ASP A 387 11.08 22.41 -38.07
N SER A 388 10.65 22.33 -39.33
CA SER A 388 9.73 23.32 -39.93
C SER A 388 8.34 23.22 -39.32
N GLN A 389 7.48 24.22 -39.58
CA GLN A 389 6.06 24.12 -39.23
C GLN A 389 5.34 23.16 -40.19
N TYR A 390 4.50 22.29 -39.63
CA TYR A 390 3.67 21.35 -40.38
C TYR A 390 2.21 21.46 -39.96
N ILE A 391 1.32 21.19 -40.91
CA ILE A 391 -0.12 21.11 -40.74
C ILE A 391 -0.51 19.64 -40.85
N TRP A 392 -1.22 19.14 -39.83
CA TRP A 392 -1.87 17.83 -39.81
C TRP A 392 -3.38 18.04 -39.89
N ILE A 393 -4.05 17.40 -40.85
CA ILE A 393 -5.49 17.57 -41.11
C ILE A 393 -6.14 16.20 -41.05
N SER A 394 -7.25 16.04 -40.34
CA SER A 394 -7.98 14.78 -40.29
C SER A 394 -9.49 14.95 -40.20
N ASP A 395 -10.21 14.04 -40.86
CA ASP A 395 -11.66 13.87 -40.90
C ASP A 395 -12.16 12.68 -40.05
N SER A 396 -11.31 12.14 -39.18
CA SER A 396 -11.47 10.90 -38.39
C SER A 396 -11.15 9.58 -39.13
N ASN A 397 -11.20 9.53 -40.46
CA ASN A 397 -10.93 8.31 -41.23
C ASN A 397 -9.46 8.19 -41.63
N SER A 398 -8.88 9.32 -42.06
CA SER A 398 -7.50 9.42 -42.51
C SER A 398 -6.91 10.74 -42.02
N TYR A 399 -5.61 10.93 -42.23
CA TYR A 399 -4.98 12.21 -41.97
C TYR A 399 -3.94 12.56 -43.03
N THR A 400 -3.77 13.85 -43.27
CA THR A 400 -2.82 14.39 -44.23
C THR A 400 -1.84 15.31 -43.52
N ILE A 401 -0.57 15.25 -43.92
CA ILE A 401 0.49 16.14 -43.40
C ILE A 401 1.08 16.98 -44.54
N ILE A 402 1.13 18.29 -44.33
CA ILE A 402 1.67 19.27 -45.28
C ILE A 402 2.65 20.19 -44.55
N LYS A 403 3.71 20.64 -45.22
CA LYS A 403 4.56 21.72 -44.70
C LYS A 403 3.75 23.02 -44.76
N ASP A 404 3.74 23.82 -43.70
CA ASP A 404 2.89 25.00 -43.64
C ASP A 404 3.27 26.02 -44.74
N PRO A 405 2.36 26.34 -45.68
CA PRO A 405 2.64 27.31 -46.74
C PRO A 405 2.81 28.73 -46.22
N GLU A 406 2.26 29.07 -45.05
CA GLU A 406 2.42 30.37 -44.40
C GLU A 406 3.78 30.51 -43.69
N GLY A 407 4.56 29.43 -43.62
CA GLY A 407 5.86 29.43 -42.96
C GLY A 407 5.76 29.26 -41.44
N ASP A 408 6.56 30.03 -40.70
CA ASP A 408 6.63 29.94 -39.24
C ASP A 408 5.70 30.96 -38.57
N THR A 409 4.46 30.55 -38.31
CA THR A 409 3.46 31.42 -37.68
C THR A 409 3.40 31.27 -36.15
N LEU A 410 3.84 30.13 -35.61
CA LEU A 410 3.80 29.85 -34.16
C LEU A 410 5.10 30.20 -33.43
N LYS A 411 6.24 30.30 -34.12
CA LYS A 411 7.61 30.28 -33.58
C LYS A 411 7.96 28.94 -32.90
N ARG A 412 7.13 28.52 -31.93
CA ARG A 412 7.21 27.25 -31.21
C ARG A 412 5.87 26.92 -30.56
N GLY A 413 5.42 25.68 -30.71
CA GLY A 413 4.23 25.17 -30.03
C GLY A 413 3.29 24.40 -30.94
N THR A 414 2.02 24.28 -30.51
CA THR A 414 0.97 23.59 -31.26
C THR A 414 -0.32 24.41 -31.23
N GLU A 415 -0.98 24.50 -32.37
CA GLU A 415 -2.31 25.05 -32.55
C GLU A 415 -3.25 23.95 -33.02
N VAL A 416 -4.35 23.73 -32.29
CA VAL A 416 -5.39 22.77 -32.62
C VAL A 416 -6.68 23.52 -32.93
N THR A 417 -7.11 23.48 -34.19
CA THR A 417 -8.35 24.09 -34.66
C THR A 417 -9.39 23.00 -34.93
N LEU A 418 -10.53 23.14 -34.26
CA LEU A 418 -11.68 22.25 -34.33
C LEU A 418 -12.75 22.88 -35.22
N TYR A 419 -13.13 22.20 -36.29
CA TYR A 419 -14.26 22.60 -37.14
C TYR A 419 -15.50 21.87 -36.64
N LEU A 420 -16.39 22.60 -35.97
CA LEU A 420 -17.46 22.01 -35.16
C LEU A 420 -18.54 21.36 -36.02
N LYS A 421 -19.09 20.26 -35.50
CA LYS A 421 -20.32 19.61 -36.01
C LYS A 421 -21.53 20.49 -35.76
N ASP A 422 -22.58 20.30 -36.54
CA ASP A 422 -23.86 20.99 -36.37
C ASP A 422 -24.43 20.87 -34.95
N ASP A 423 -24.30 19.69 -34.33
CA ASP A 423 -24.79 19.38 -32.98
C ASP A 423 -23.81 19.79 -31.85
N ALA A 424 -22.75 20.53 -32.20
CA ALA A 424 -21.69 20.99 -31.31
C ALA A 424 -21.37 22.49 -31.49
N LYS A 425 -22.12 23.22 -32.34
CA LYS A 425 -21.94 24.66 -32.60
C LYS A 425 -22.01 25.52 -31.35
N GLU A 426 -22.72 25.08 -30.32
CA GLU A 426 -22.75 25.74 -29.01
C GLU A 426 -21.36 25.91 -28.36
N TYR A 427 -20.37 25.10 -28.74
CA TYR A 427 -19.00 25.27 -28.25
C TYR A 427 -18.23 26.37 -29.00
N SER A 428 -18.76 26.95 -30.07
CA SER A 428 -18.22 28.20 -30.64
C SER A 428 -18.61 29.42 -29.81
N ASP A 429 -19.60 29.29 -28.91
CA ASP A 429 -20.01 30.37 -28.02
C ASP A 429 -18.93 30.69 -26.98
N ARG A 430 -18.59 31.97 -26.90
CA ARG A 430 -17.52 32.49 -26.03
C ARG A 430 -17.81 32.22 -24.56
N SER A 431 -19.05 32.44 -24.10
CA SER A 431 -19.42 32.31 -22.69
C SER A 431 -19.37 30.85 -22.24
N LYS A 432 -19.83 29.93 -23.08
CA LYS A 432 -19.79 28.49 -22.81
C LYS A 432 -18.34 27.99 -22.72
N VAL A 433 -17.48 28.38 -23.66
CA VAL A 433 -16.06 28.00 -23.62
C VAL A 433 -15.35 28.55 -22.39
N GLN A 434 -15.65 29.78 -21.97
CA GLN A 434 -15.08 30.33 -20.74
C GLN A 434 -15.47 29.55 -19.49
N ASN A 435 -16.75 29.17 -19.36
CA ASN A 435 -17.22 28.34 -18.23
C ASN A 435 -16.53 26.97 -18.21
N LEU A 436 -16.32 26.37 -19.38
CA LEU A 436 -15.58 25.11 -19.52
C LEU A 436 -14.11 25.25 -19.13
N ILE A 437 -13.44 26.27 -19.67
CA ILE A 437 -12.03 26.53 -19.34
C ILE A 437 -11.88 26.82 -17.86
N HIS A 438 -12.72 27.66 -17.27
CA HIS A 438 -12.66 27.96 -15.84
C HIS A 438 -12.80 26.69 -14.98
N SER A 439 -13.68 25.76 -15.38
CA SER A 439 -13.88 24.49 -14.69
C SER A 439 -12.69 23.53 -14.80
N TYR A 440 -12.05 23.46 -15.98
CA TYR A 440 -10.95 22.51 -16.23
C TYR A 440 -9.55 23.07 -15.93
N SER A 441 -9.36 24.38 -16.03
CA SER A 441 -8.06 25.05 -15.89
C SER A 441 -7.54 25.15 -14.46
N GLN A 442 -8.33 24.79 -13.44
CA GLN A 442 -7.90 24.84 -12.04
C GLN A 442 -6.65 23.98 -11.74
N PHE A 443 -6.35 23.01 -12.59
CA PHE A 443 -5.17 22.15 -12.49
C PHE A 443 -4.00 22.58 -13.38
N VAL A 444 -4.22 23.55 -14.27
CA VAL A 444 -3.23 24.04 -15.22
C VAL A 444 -2.43 25.15 -14.58
N THR A 445 -1.11 24.96 -14.51
CA THR A 445 -0.17 25.89 -13.87
C THR A 445 0.25 27.05 -14.77
N PHE A 446 -0.18 27.03 -16.04
CA PHE A 446 0.14 28.02 -17.07
C PHE A 446 -1.04 28.95 -17.31
N ASP A 447 -0.75 30.20 -17.65
CA ASP A 447 -1.78 31.19 -17.95
C ASP A 447 -2.54 30.82 -19.23
N ILE A 448 -3.85 30.93 -19.18
CA ILE A 448 -4.80 30.66 -20.25
C ILE A 448 -5.53 31.94 -20.59
N TYR A 449 -5.45 32.33 -21.86
CA TYR A 449 -6.09 33.53 -22.38
C TYR A 449 -7.25 33.13 -23.31
N ALA A 450 -8.42 33.75 -23.14
CA ALA A 450 -9.49 33.72 -24.12
C ALA A 450 -9.48 35.00 -24.94
N TYR A 451 -9.78 34.90 -26.23
CA TYR A 451 -10.02 36.06 -27.08
C TYR A 451 -11.44 36.61 -26.84
N GLU A 452 -11.54 37.80 -26.24
CA GLU A 452 -12.82 38.47 -25.94
C GLU A 452 -13.02 39.74 -26.76
N LYS A 453 -14.28 40.03 -27.10
CA LYS A 453 -14.72 41.35 -27.58
C LYS A 453 -14.79 42.28 -26.37
N GLN A 454 -14.05 43.40 -26.37
CA GLN A 454 -14.23 44.39 -25.32
C GLN A 454 -15.60 45.08 -25.48
N PRO A 455 -16.33 45.34 -24.38
CA PRO A 455 -17.44 46.28 -24.42
C PRO A 455 -16.91 47.68 -24.78
N ASN A 456 -17.64 48.42 -25.64
CA ASN A 456 -17.31 49.80 -25.99
C ASN A 456 -17.33 50.66 -24.70
N ASP A 457 -16.19 51.23 -24.30
CA ASP A 457 -16.08 52.15 -23.15
C ASP A 457 -16.74 53.53 -23.36
N ASN A 458 -17.70 53.65 -24.29
CA ASN A 458 -18.48 54.87 -24.48
C ASN A 458 -19.74 54.98 -23.60
N VAL A 459 -19.94 54.09 -22.62
CA VAL A 459 -20.96 54.33 -21.57
C VAL A 459 -20.29 55.01 -20.38
N LYS A 460 -19.83 56.25 -20.58
CA LYS A 460 -19.62 57.18 -19.46
C LYS A 460 -20.98 57.57 -18.91
N LYS A 461 -21.31 57.03 -17.73
CA LYS A 461 -22.28 57.63 -16.81
C LYS A 461 -21.77 59.03 -16.43
N GLY A 462 -22.51 60.07 -16.81
CA GLY A 462 -22.26 61.44 -16.38
C GLY A 462 -23.11 62.41 -17.18
N ASP A 463 -24.05 63.05 -16.48
CA ASP A 463 -25.05 64.00 -16.98
C ASP A 463 -24.51 64.97 -18.05
N ASN A 464 -25.02 64.87 -19.27
CA ASN A 464 -25.53 65.99 -20.05
C ASN A 464 -26.11 65.47 -21.37
N ASN A 465 -27.38 65.78 -21.59
CA ASN A 465 -28.13 65.54 -22.82
C ASN A 465 -27.36 66.12 -24.02
N ASN A 466 -26.90 65.25 -24.92
CA ASN A 466 -26.75 65.47 -26.37
C ASN A 466 -26.25 64.16 -27.00
N ASP A 467 -27.20 63.31 -27.39
CA ASP A 467 -26.99 62.00 -27.99
C ASP A 467 -26.57 62.12 -29.47
N GLU A 468 -25.27 62.23 -29.74
CA GLU A 468 -24.71 61.88 -31.05
C GLU A 468 -24.05 60.50 -30.97
N VAL A 469 -24.79 59.49 -31.41
CA VAL A 469 -24.30 58.10 -31.56
C VAL A 469 -23.29 58.07 -32.71
N ASN A 470 -22.00 58.05 -32.36
CA ASN A 470 -20.91 57.98 -33.34
C ASN A 470 -20.86 56.55 -33.94
N GLU A 471 -21.35 56.36 -35.17
CA GLU A 471 -21.53 55.05 -35.84
C GLU A 471 -20.22 54.34 -36.26
N ASN A 472 -19.03 54.91 -36.05
CA ASN A 472 -17.76 54.28 -36.42
C ASN A 472 -17.07 53.54 -35.26
N ALA A 473 -17.85 52.90 -34.38
CA ALA A 473 -17.31 52.10 -33.28
C ALA A 473 -16.66 50.81 -33.80
N THR A 474 -15.36 50.88 -34.08
CA THR A 474 -14.51 49.73 -34.39
C THR A 474 -14.51 48.78 -33.19
N VAL A 475 -15.13 47.61 -33.35
CA VAL A 475 -15.15 46.56 -32.34
C VAL A 475 -13.70 46.11 -32.06
N LYS A 476 -13.19 46.39 -30.86
CA LYS A 476 -11.87 45.93 -30.42
C LYS A 476 -11.94 44.57 -29.72
N TYR A 477 -10.94 43.75 -30.00
CA TYR A 477 -10.76 42.44 -29.39
C TYR A 477 -9.45 42.40 -28.60
N ALA A 478 -9.45 41.69 -27.47
CA ALA A 478 -8.28 41.55 -26.62
C ALA A 478 -8.18 40.14 -26.01
N TRP A 479 -6.96 39.70 -25.77
CA TRP A 479 -6.69 38.49 -24.98
C TRP A 479 -6.93 38.76 -23.50
N LYS A 480 -7.90 38.05 -22.90
CA LYS A 480 -8.19 38.12 -21.48
C LYS A 480 -7.76 36.84 -20.78
N LYS A 481 -6.97 37.00 -19.72
CA LYS A 481 -6.57 35.90 -18.84
C LYS A 481 -7.80 35.32 -18.10
N ILE A 482 -8.01 34.02 -18.22
CA ILE A 482 -9.15 33.29 -17.63
C ILE A 482 -8.81 32.67 -16.29
N ASN A 483 -7.60 32.11 -16.15
CA ASN A 483 -7.14 31.50 -14.90
C ASN A 483 -6.18 32.44 -14.16
N GLY A 484 -6.57 32.89 -12.97
CA GLY A 484 -5.78 33.82 -12.14
C GLY A 484 -5.06 33.17 -10.96
N PHE A 485 -5.21 31.86 -10.74
CA PHE A 485 -4.84 31.26 -9.46
C PHE A 485 -3.45 30.64 -9.48
N LYS A 486 -2.60 31.05 -8.53
CA LYS A 486 -1.46 30.23 -8.09
C LYS A 486 -1.99 28.82 -7.75
N PRO A 487 -1.26 27.73 -8.07
CA PRO A 487 -1.72 26.37 -7.81
C PRO A 487 -2.17 26.21 -6.36
N LEU A 488 -3.23 25.43 -6.12
CA LEU A 488 -3.90 25.37 -4.81
C LEU A 488 -2.92 25.08 -3.66
N TRP A 489 -1.96 24.18 -3.88
CA TRP A 489 -0.95 23.77 -2.89
C TRP A 489 0.14 24.81 -2.61
N VAL A 490 0.19 25.91 -3.38
CA VAL A 490 1.12 27.03 -3.15
C VAL A 490 0.46 28.12 -2.32
N ARG A 491 -0.87 28.25 -2.40
CA ARG A 491 -1.65 29.25 -1.66
C ARG A 491 -1.58 29.00 -0.15
N GLN A 492 -1.74 30.06 0.63
CA GLN A 492 -1.87 29.91 2.09
C GLN A 492 -3.18 29.17 2.41
N PRO A 493 -3.20 28.18 3.31
CA PRO A 493 -4.41 27.39 3.61
C PRO A 493 -5.61 28.23 4.04
N LYS A 494 -5.37 29.40 4.66
CA LYS A 494 -6.41 30.34 5.09
C LYS A 494 -7.16 31.01 3.93
N ASN A 495 -6.53 31.08 2.76
CA ASN A 495 -7.07 31.75 1.58
C ASN A 495 -7.71 30.74 0.61
N VAL A 496 -7.98 29.51 1.06
CA VAL A 496 -8.57 28.44 0.24
C VAL A 496 -9.89 28.03 0.86
N THR A 497 -10.95 28.10 0.06
CA THR A 497 -12.32 27.74 0.46
C THR A 497 -12.53 26.21 0.44
N GLU A 498 -13.55 25.73 1.14
CA GLU A 498 -13.91 24.30 1.17
C GLU A 498 -14.22 23.76 -0.23
N GLU A 499 -14.98 24.53 -1.01
CA GLU A 499 -15.36 24.15 -2.37
C GLU A 499 -14.15 24.02 -3.31
N GLU A 500 -13.13 24.86 -3.13
CA GLU A 500 -11.88 24.75 -3.90
C GLU A 500 -11.13 23.46 -3.54
N TYR A 501 -11.13 23.06 -2.26
CA TYR A 501 -10.54 21.78 -1.84
C TYR A 501 -11.30 20.58 -2.38
N GLU A 502 -12.63 20.59 -2.32
CA GLU A 502 -13.47 19.53 -2.87
C GLU A 502 -13.27 19.39 -4.38
N ARG A 503 -13.27 20.50 -5.12
CA ARG A 503 -12.99 20.50 -6.56
C ARG A 503 -11.61 19.93 -6.86
N PHE A 504 -10.59 20.36 -6.11
CA PHE A 504 -9.23 19.88 -6.27
C PHE A 504 -9.10 18.37 -5.98
N TYR A 505 -9.69 17.89 -4.89
CA TYR A 505 -9.72 16.47 -4.54
C TYR A 505 -10.38 15.62 -5.64
N ASN A 506 -11.55 16.03 -6.12
CA ASN A 506 -12.27 15.33 -7.18
C ASN A 506 -11.49 15.32 -8.52
N GLY A 507 -10.64 16.31 -8.79
CA GLY A 507 -9.76 16.26 -9.97
C GLY A 507 -8.48 15.41 -9.78
N LEU A 508 -8.10 15.06 -8.55
CA LEU A 508 -7.00 14.13 -8.30
C LEU A 508 -7.43 12.66 -8.46
N ILE A 509 -8.64 12.33 -8.01
CA ILE A 509 -9.22 11.02 -8.19
C ILE A 509 -9.82 10.99 -9.59
N ILE A 510 -9.28 10.15 -10.47
CA ILE A 510 -9.51 10.14 -11.92
C ILE A 510 -10.99 10.13 -12.39
N ASN A 511 -11.97 10.00 -11.49
CA ASN A 511 -13.40 10.00 -11.80
C ASN A 511 -14.09 11.32 -11.38
N PRO A 512 -14.28 12.30 -12.28
CA PRO A 512 -14.96 13.56 -11.98
C PRO A 512 -16.50 13.51 -12.04
N PHE A 513 -17.12 12.37 -12.37
CA PHE A 513 -18.59 12.28 -12.48
C PHE A 513 -19.30 11.99 -11.16
N GLU A 514 -18.61 11.39 -10.18
CA GLU A 514 -19.11 11.25 -8.82
C GLU A 514 -18.32 12.18 -7.91
N ARG A 515 -18.96 13.25 -7.40
CA ARG A 515 -18.39 14.01 -6.29
C ARG A 515 -18.33 13.07 -5.08
N LYS A 516 -17.12 12.67 -4.70
CA LYS A 516 -16.92 11.85 -3.49
C LYS A 516 -16.43 12.76 -2.37
N PRO A 517 -16.96 12.62 -1.15
CA PRO A 517 -16.41 13.32 0.00
C PRO A 517 -15.07 12.69 0.39
N TYR A 518 -14.12 13.53 0.79
CA TYR A 518 -12.98 13.08 1.58
C TYR A 518 -13.36 13.05 3.07
N LEU A 519 -12.73 12.18 3.86
CA LEU A 519 -12.95 12.12 5.32
C LEU A 519 -12.10 13.14 6.08
N GLY A 520 -10.97 13.54 5.47
CA GLY A 520 -10.06 14.52 6.06
C GLY A 520 -9.09 15.07 5.04
N ARG A 521 -8.57 16.26 5.33
CA ARG A 521 -7.55 16.94 4.52
C ARG A 521 -6.42 17.49 5.39
N ILE A 522 -5.26 17.65 4.77
CA ILE A 522 -4.17 18.44 5.35
C ILE A 522 -3.46 19.22 4.24
N HIS A 523 -3.39 20.55 4.40
CA HIS A 523 -2.65 21.46 3.54
C HIS A 523 -1.52 22.08 4.38
N PHE A 524 -0.27 21.87 3.97
CA PHE A 524 0.88 22.36 4.71
C PHE A 524 2.06 22.76 3.82
N HIS A 525 2.86 23.67 4.37
CA HIS A 525 4.13 24.13 3.84
C HIS A 525 5.20 23.72 4.86
N THR A 526 6.27 23.08 4.41
CA THR A 526 7.38 22.74 5.30
C THR A 526 8.56 23.66 5.06
N GLU A 527 9.12 24.14 6.16
CA GLU A 527 10.37 24.91 6.19
C GLU A 527 11.52 24.06 6.76
N GLY A 528 12.74 24.61 6.73
CA GLY A 528 13.97 23.98 7.25
C GLY A 528 14.70 23.11 6.23
N ASP A 529 15.30 22.00 6.69
CA ASP A 529 16.23 21.13 5.92
C ASP A 529 15.72 20.63 4.56
N VAL A 530 14.39 20.59 4.39
CA VAL A 530 13.75 20.26 3.12
C VAL A 530 12.50 21.12 2.98
N ILE A 531 12.45 21.89 1.90
CA ILE A 531 11.35 22.78 1.54
C ILE A 531 10.46 22.08 0.52
N PHE A 532 9.22 21.86 0.93
CA PHE A 532 8.18 21.36 0.05
C PHE A 532 6.80 21.78 0.56
N LYS A 533 5.83 21.75 -0.34
CA LYS A 533 4.44 22.07 -0.09
C LYS A 533 3.60 20.85 -0.44
N GLY A 534 2.48 20.65 0.25
CA GLY A 534 1.64 19.50 -0.03
C GLY A 534 0.21 19.63 0.46
N ILE A 535 -0.68 19.01 -0.30
CA ILE A 535 -2.08 18.79 0.07
C ILE A 535 -2.34 17.29 -0.01
N PHE A 536 -2.85 16.71 1.08
CA PHE A 536 -3.23 15.30 1.15
C PHE A 536 -4.67 15.14 1.66
N PHE A 537 -5.34 14.09 1.20
CA PHE A 537 -6.73 13.77 1.49
C PHE A 537 -6.88 12.29 1.85
N ILE A 538 -7.83 12.01 2.74
CA ILE A 538 -8.28 10.65 3.07
C ILE A 538 -9.54 10.38 2.24
N PRO A 539 -9.50 9.43 1.29
CA PRO A 539 -10.70 9.11 0.54
C PRO A 539 -11.81 8.52 1.42
N GLY A 540 -13.06 8.90 1.17
CA GLY A 540 -14.24 8.34 1.88
C GLY A 540 -14.72 6.99 1.37
N GLN A 541 -14.19 6.52 0.23
CA GLN A 541 -14.53 5.24 -0.35
C GLN A 541 -13.29 4.62 -1.02
N LEU A 542 -13.16 3.31 -0.94
CA LEU A 542 -12.23 2.55 -1.78
C LEU A 542 -12.80 2.52 -3.21
N ASN A 543 -12.00 2.89 -4.22
CA ASN A 543 -12.33 2.61 -5.62
C ASN A 543 -12.45 1.08 -5.80
N GLU A 544 -13.36 0.56 -6.63
CA GLU A 544 -13.54 -0.89 -6.86
C GLU A 544 -12.22 -1.61 -7.22
N LYS A 545 -11.28 -0.93 -7.90
CA LYS A 545 -9.92 -1.43 -8.17
C LYS A 545 -9.07 -1.67 -6.89
N MET A 546 -9.48 -1.15 -5.75
CA MET A 546 -8.78 -1.17 -4.46
C MET A 546 -9.19 -2.35 -3.58
N GLU A 547 -10.33 -2.99 -3.87
CA GLU A 547 -10.86 -4.12 -3.08
C GLU A 547 -10.07 -5.41 -3.29
N GLY A 548 -9.68 -5.71 -4.54
CA GLY A 548 -9.11 -7.01 -4.90
C GLY A 548 -7.65 -7.24 -4.50
N ASN A 549 -6.85 -6.18 -4.29
CA ASN A 549 -5.47 -6.31 -3.83
C ASN A 549 -5.10 -5.13 -2.92
N VAL A 550 -5.15 -5.40 -1.61
CA VAL A 550 -4.81 -4.48 -0.50
C VAL A 550 -3.44 -3.80 -0.70
N LEU A 551 -2.55 -4.34 -1.52
CA LEU A 551 -1.14 -3.94 -1.56
C LEU A 551 -0.69 -3.31 -2.89
N SER A 552 -1.54 -3.22 -3.92
CA SER A 552 -1.14 -2.77 -5.27
C SER A 552 -1.69 -1.40 -5.69
N ILE A 553 -2.08 -0.55 -4.73
CA ILE A 553 -2.56 0.81 -4.98
C ILE A 553 -1.36 1.68 -5.38
N LYS A 554 -1.35 2.25 -6.59
CA LYS A 554 -0.15 2.93 -7.12
C LYS A 554 -0.31 4.36 -7.66
N LYS A 555 -1.49 4.99 -7.63
CA LYS A 555 -1.69 6.24 -8.39
C LYS A 555 -2.62 7.25 -7.72
N LEU A 556 -2.24 7.80 -6.57
CA LEU A 556 -3.01 8.89 -5.96
C LEU A 556 -2.17 10.10 -5.55
N ILE A 557 -0.85 10.06 -5.75
CA ILE A 557 0.04 11.18 -5.41
C ILE A 557 0.77 11.67 -6.64
N LYS A 558 0.62 12.95 -6.95
CA LYS A 558 1.40 13.63 -7.99
C LYS A 558 2.60 14.34 -7.37
N LEU A 559 3.80 14.07 -7.89
CA LEU A 559 5.03 14.76 -7.54
C LEU A 559 5.29 15.91 -8.50
N TYR A 560 5.47 17.10 -7.95
CA TYR A 560 5.94 18.29 -8.61
C TYR A 560 7.32 18.68 -8.06
N VAL A 561 8.12 19.30 -8.92
CA VAL A 561 9.37 19.94 -8.53
C VAL A 561 9.37 21.34 -9.09
N ARG A 562 9.45 22.35 -8.22
CA ARG A 562 9.34 23.77 -8.61
C ARG A 562 8.11 24.01 -9.50
N ARG A 563 6.97 23.40 -9.13
CA ARG A 563 5.69 23.46 -9.86
C ARG A 563 5.65 22.77 -11.24
N ILE A 564 6.68 22.00 -11.59
CA ILE A 564 6.70 21.19 -12.83
C ILE A 564 6.27 19.79 -12.47
N PHE A 565 5.28 19.25 -13.19
CA PHE A 565 4.85 17.89 -12.98
C PHE A 565 5.97 16.90 -13.37
N ILE A 566 6.30 15.99 -12.45
CA ILE A 566 7.34 14.97 -12.68
C ILE A 566 6.72 13.61 -12.95
N THR A 567 5.90 13.13 -12.00
CA THR A 567 5.27 11.81 -12.11
C THR A 567 4.18 11.61 -11.05
N ASP A 568 3.22 10.74 -11.36
CA ASP A 568 2.23 10.17 -10.46
C ASP A 568 2.57 8.72 -10.02
N GLU A 569 3.68 8.15 -10.51
CA GLU A 569 4.11 6.77 -10.30
C GLU A 569 5.30 6.68 -9.33
N ILE A 570 5.13 7.25 -8.13
CA ILE A 570 6.17 7.25 -7.09
C ILE A 570 5.78 6.37 -5.89
N SER A 571 6.24 5.13 -5.88
CA SER A 571 5.94 4.18 -4.79
C SER A 571 6.64 4.49 -3.48
N GLU A 572 7.67 5.34 -3.49
CA GLU A 572 8.56 5.56 -2.36
C GLU A 572 8.14 6.73 -1.47
N ILE A 573 7.29 7.64 -1.97
CA ILE A 573 6.92 8.85 -1.23
C ILE A 573 6.05 8.56 0.00
N LEU A 574 5.27 7.48 -0.07
CA LEU A 574 4.49 6.96 1.04
C LEU A 574 4.81 5.48 1.30
N PRO A 575 4.68 5.02 2.55
CA PRO A 575 4.68 3.60 2.86
C PRO A 575 3.45 2.91 2.27
N ARG A 576 3.55 1.59 2.07
CA ARG A 576 2.50 0.78 1.45
C ARG A 576 1.17 0.89 2.21
N TYR A 577 1.23 0.92 3.54
CA TYR A 577 0.05 1.07 4.39
C TYR A 577 -0.65 2.42 4.27
N LEU A 578 -0.04 3.44 3.64
CA LEU A 578 -0.66 4.74 3.32
C LEU A 578 -0.80 4.99 1.81
N SER A 579 -0.58 3.98 0.96
CA SER A 579 -0.64 4.10 -0.51
C SER A 579 -2.01 4.53 -1.06
N TRP A 580 -3.06 4.45 -0.24
CA TRP A 580 -4.42 4.87 -0.54
C TRP A 580 -4.67 6.38 -0.33
N VAL A 581 -3.72 7.12 0.23
CA VAL A 581 -3.85 8.57 0.43
C VAL A 581 -3.73 9.29 -0.92
N ALA A 582 -4.60 10.26 -1.16
CA ALA A 582 -4.57 11.10 -2.36
C ALA A 582 -3.93 12.46 -2.08
N GLY A 583 -3.19 13.02 -3.04
CA GLY A 583 -2.59 14.32 -2.84
C GLY A 583 -1.57 14.77 -3.87
N VAL A 584 -0.92 15.89 -3.54
CA VAL A 584 0.16 16.49 -4.31
C VAL A 584 1.29 16.86 -3.37
N VAL A 585 2.51 16.71 -3.85
CA VAL A 585 3.74 17.14 -3.18
C VAL A 585 4.60 17.89 -4.17
N ASP A 586 4.97 19.12 -3.83
CA ASP A 586 5.79 20.00 -4.65
C ASP A 586 7.05 20.41 -3.86
N SER A 587 8.21 19.95 -4.30
CA SER A 587 9.49 20.24 -3.63
C SER A 587 10.35 21.16 -4.47
N ASP A 588 10.82 22.25 -3.85
CA ASP A 588 11.71 23.21 -4.50
C ASP A 588 13.19 22.72 -4.50
N ASP A 589 13.51 21.81 -3.58
CA ASP A 589 14.85 21.24 -3.33
C ASP A 589 15.14 19.95 -4.10
N LEU A 590 14.10 19.24 -4.57
CA LEU A 590 14.30 18.04 -5.37
C LEU A 590 14.93 18.43 -6.73
N PRO A 591 15.95 17.71 -7.21
CA PRO A 591 16.53 17.98 -8.51
C PRO A 591 15.63 17.49 -9.65
N LEU A 592 15.35 18.38 -10.62
CA LEU A 592 14.55 18.09 -11.83
C LEU A 592 15.13 16.97 -12.70
N ASN A 593 16.47 16.90 -12.81
CA ASN A 593 17.17 16.04 -13.77
C ASN A 593 17.53 14.65 -13.23
N VAL A 594 16.79 14.13 -12.26
CA VAL A 594 17.11 12.85 -11.63
C VAL A 594 16.24 11.74 -12.19
N SER A 595 16.89 10.67 -12.69
CA SER A 595 16.17 9.50 -13.19
C SER A 595 15.30 8.89 -12.08
N ARG A 596 14.19 8.23 -12.45
CA ARG A 596 13.31 7.54 -11.49
C ARG A 596 14.11 6.63 -10.55
N GLU A 597 15.13 5.95 -11.06
CA GLU A 597 16.04 5.09 -10.29
C GLU A 597 16.90 5.86 -9.26
N VAL A 598 17.36 7.07 -9.61
CA VAL A 598 18.19 7.88 -8.71
C VAL A 598 17.32 8.61 -7.67
N LEU A 599 16.09 9.01 -8.01
CA LEU A 599 15.12 9.56 -7.04
C LEU A 599 14.85 8.56 -5.92
N GLN A 600 14.71 7.27 -6.25
CA GLN A 600 14.54 6.18 -5.28
C GLN A 600 15.69 6.08 -4.27
N THR A 601 16.91 6.45 -4.66
CA THR A 601 18.10 6.43 -3.78
C THR A 601 18.36 7.77 -3.06
N SER A 602 17.54 8.79 -3.30
CA SER A 602 17.75 10.13 -2.75
C SER A 602 17.51 10.18 -1.24
N LYS A 603 18.51 10.69 -0.49
CA LYS A 603 18.36 10.98 0.95
C LYS A 603 17.25 12.01 1.21
N LEU A 604 17.06 12.95 0.28
CA LEU A 604 16.05 14.00 0.38
C LEU A 604 14.63 13.43 0.33
N LEU A 605 14.38 12.50 -0.60
CA LEU A 605 13.08 11.86 -0.75
C LEU A 605 12.69 11.07 0.52
N ARG A 606 13.66 10.43 1.18
CA ARG A 606 13.44 9.76 2.47
C ARG A 606 13.05 10.73 3.59
N LEU A 607 13.63 11.93 3.63
CA LEU A 607 13.25 12.98 4.59
C LEU A 607 11.85 13.54 4.30
N ILE A 608 11.53 13.78 3.02
CA ILE A 608 10.20 14.19 2.56
C ILE A 608 9.16 13.15 2.98
N ARG A 609 9.37 11.86 2.66
CA ARG A 609 8.53 10.74 3.11
C ARG A 609 8.28 10.80 4.61
N LYS A 610 9.34 10.94 5.42
CA LYS A 610 9.22 10.97 6.89
C LYS A 610 8.36 12.14 7.39
N LYS A 611 8.50 13.33 6.79
CA LYS A 611 7.69 14.52 7.12
C LYS A 611 6.22 14.33 6.69
N ILE A 612 5.98 13.80 5.48
CA ILE A 612 4.63 13.53 4.95
C ILE A 612 3.90 12.49 5.81
N VAL A 613 4.54 11.35 6.12
CA VAL A 613 3.94 10.29 6.94
C VAL A 613 3.48 10.85 8.29
N ARG A 614 4.31 11.67 8.94
CA ARG A 614 3.92 12.32 10.20
C ARG A 614 2.69 13.22 10.03
N LYS A 615 2.65 14.05 8.99
CA LYS A 615 1.51 14.93 8.70
C LYS A 615 0.22 14.14 8.40
N ILE A 616 0.31 13.03 7.69
CA ILE A 616 -0.84 12.15 7.41
C ILE A 616 -1.34 11.48 8.69
N LEU A 617 -0.44 10.94 9.52
CA LEU A 617 -0.85 10.33 10.79
C LEU A 617 -1.48 11.36 11.73
N ASP A 618 -0.95 12.59 11.77
CA ASP A 618 -1.54 13.69 12.53
C ASP A 618 -2.93 14.07 11.97
N MET A 619 -3.13 14.06 10.64
CA MET A 619 -4.44 14.25 10.00
C MET A 619 -5.44 13.15 10.41
N ILE A 620 -5.03 11.88 10.37
CA ILE A 620 -5.88 10.74 10.76
C ILE A 620 -6.27 10.85 12.24
N SER A 621 -5.32 11.21 13.12
CA SER A 621 -5.58 11.34 14.56
C SER A 621 -6.58 12.43 14.93
N LYS A 622 -6.86 13.37 14.01
CA LYS A 622 -7.83 14.46 14.20
C LYS A 622 -9.25 14.10 13.74
N LEU A 623 -9.44 12.96 13.07
CA LEU A 623 -10.77 12.49 12.69
C LEU A 623 -11.59 12.19 13.95
N LYS A 624 -12.89 12.55 13.92
CA LYS A 624 -13.84 12.36 15.03
C LYS A 624 -15.23 11.98 14.48
N GLY A 625 -16.04 11.35 15.31
CA GLY A 625 -17.42 10.96 14.97
C GLY A 625 -17.50 10.11 13.71
N GLU A 626 -18.54 10.33 12.90
CA GLU A 626 -18.82 9.54 11.69
C GLU A 626 -17.64 9.48 10.70
N ALA A 627 -16.83 10.53 10.61
CA ALA A 627 -15.64 10.55 9.75
C ALA A 627 -14.57 9.55 10.22
N PHE A 628 -14.39 9.40 11.54
CA PHE A 628 -13.49 8.41 12.11
C PHE A 628 -14.07 7.00 11.93
N ASP A 629 -15.37 6.80 12.15
CA ASP A 629 -16.00 5.49 12.04
C ASP A 629 -15.92 4.93 10.60
N LYS A 630 -16.19 5.80 9.61
CA LYS A 630 -15.98 5.47 8.18
C LYS A 630 -14.51 5.17 7.89
N PHE A 631 -13.59 6.00 8.40
CA PHE A 631 -12.16 5.76 8.23
C PHE A 631 -11.75 4.40 8.81
N TYR A 632 -12.21 4.08 10.01
CA TYR A 632 -11.83 2.85 10.72
C TYR A 632 -12.37 1.62 10.00
N THR A 633 -13.63 1.67 9.57
CA THR A 633 -14.26 0.62 8.76
C THR A 633 -13.46 0.29 7.50
N ILE A 634 -12.95 1.33 6.82
CA ILE A 634 -12.28 1.18 5.52
C ILE A 634 -10.78 0.85 5.67
N TYR A 635 -10.08 1.47 6.63
CA TYR A 635 -8.62 1.52 6.67
C TYR A 635 -7.99 0.88 7.92
N SER A 636 -8.75 0.38 8.90
CA SER A 636 -8.21 -0.23 10.14
C SER A 636 -7.14 -1.29 9.88
N ARG A 637 -7.39 -2.26 8.97
CA ARG A 637 -6.40 -3.28 8.58
C ARG A 637 -5.13 -2.71 7.97
N LYS A 638 -5.22 -1.61 7.22
CA LYS A 638 -4.04 -0.91 6.67
C LYS A 638 -3.23 -0.33 7.82
N MET A 639 -3.88 0.29 8.79
CA MET A 639 -3.20 0.83 9.97
C MET A 639 -2.52 -0.28 10.79
N LYS A 640 -3.16 -1.45 10.96
CA LYS A 640 -2.55 -2.64 11.58
C LYS A 640 -1.27 -3.08 10.83
N HIS A 641 -1.30 -3.14 9.49
CA HIS A 641 -0.08 -3.37 8.69
C HIS A 641 0.99 -2.29 8.88
N GLY A 642 0.57 -1.03 9.12
CA GLY A 642 1.50 0.05 9.41
C GLY A 642 2.33 -0.19 10.66
N ILE A 643 1.77 -0.82 11.70
CA ILE A 643 2.55 -1.22 12.89
C ILE A 643 3.58 -2.30 12.55
N LEU A 644 3.21 -3.25 11.68
CA LEU A 644 4.08 -4.36 11.27
C LEU A 644 5.22 -3.92 10.34
N GLU A 645 5.01 -2.87 9.55
CA GLU A 645 5.98 -2.40 8.54
C GLU A 645 6.77 -1.14 8.97
N ASP A 646 6.21 -0.28 9.83
CA ASP A 646 6.76 1.05 10.19
C ASP A 646 6.97 1.21 11.70
N TYR A 647 8.04 0.57 12.19
CA TYR A 647 8.48 0.59 13.59
C TYR A 647 8.64 2.00 14.16
N GLU A 648 9.06 2.99 13.35
CA GLU A 648 9.29 4.35 13.82
C GLU A 648 7.97 5.05 14.18
N ASN A 649 6.90 4.80 13.42
CA ASN A 649 5.59 5.40 13.67
C ASN A 649 4.61 4.45 14.38
N ALA A 650 5.02 3.22 14.73
CA ALA A 650 4.16 2.21 15.33
C ALA A 650 3.37 2.73 16.55
N ASN A 651 4.02 3.45 17.48
CA ASN A 651 3.35 4.05 18.63
C ASN A 651 2.32 5.14 18.28
N LYS A 652 2.57 5.92 17.21
CA LYS A 652 1.59 6.91 16.72
C LYS A 652 0.39 6.20 16.08
N ILE A 653 0.65 5.13 15.33
CA ILE A 653 -0.40 4.33 14.69
C ILE A 653 -1.25 3.61 15.74
N ALA A 654 -0.64 3.09 16.80
CA ALA A 654 -1.33 2.41 17.89
C ALA A 654 -2.41 3.29 18.56
N LYS A 655 -2.23 4.61 18.63
CA LYS A 655 -3.24 5.56 19.16
C LYS A 655 -4.52 5.62 18.31
N ILE A 656 -4.42 5.31 17.03
CA ILE A 656 -5.54 5.35 16.08
C ILE A 656 -6.38 4.07 16.18
N LEU A 657 -5.80 2.96 16.63
CA LEU A 657 -6.48 1.67 16.67
C LEU A 657 -7.57 1.62 17.74
N ARG A 658 -8.60 0.80 17.46
CA ARG A 658 -9.73 0.50 18.33
C ARG A 658 -9.91 -1.01 18.43
N PHE A 659 -10.24 -1.49 19.62
CA PHE A 659 -10.38 -2.91 19.90
C PHE A 659 -11.65 -3.14 20.71
N ASN A 660 -12.32 -4.27 20.50
CA ASN A 660 -13.32 -4.72 21.45
C ASN A 660 -12.61 -5.13 22.75
N SER A 661 -13.28 -5.00 23.88
CA SER A 661 -12.77 -5.45 25.17
C SER A 661 -13.88 -6.00 26.05
N SER A 662 -13.52 -6.54 27.21
CA SER A 662 -14.47 -6.99 28.22
C SER A 662 -15.18 -5.87 28.97
N TYR A 663 -14.75 -4.62 28.81
CA TYR A 663 -15.45 -3.46 29.36
C TYR A 663 -16.69 -3.17 28.53
N GLU A 664 -17.82 -2.86 29.19
CA GLU A 664 -19.08 -2.58 28.50
C GLU A 664 -18.93 -1.37 27.56
N GLY A 665 -19.05 -1.63 26.25
CA GLY A 665 -18.84 -0.66 25.17
C GLY A 665 -18.52 -1.39 23.87
N SER A 666 -18.77 -0.76 22.72
CA SER A 666 -18.48 -1.38 21.42
C SER A 666 -16.97 -1.55 21.21
N GLU A 667 -16.20 -0.47 21.31
CA GLU A 667 -14.76 -0.45 21.06
C GLU A 667 -14.03 0.54 21.98
N THR A 668 -12.79 0.22 22.36
CA THR A 668 -11.91 1.04 23.20
C THR A 668 -10.59 1.36 22.48
N SER A 669 -9.98 2.51 22.78
CA SER A 669 -8.58 2.77 22.45
C SER A 669 -7.65 2.18 23.52
N LEU A 670 -6.35 2.06 23.19
CA LEU A 670 -5.33 1.66 24.17
C LEU A 670 -5.14 2.72 25.28
N ASP A 671 -5.36 3.99 24.95
CA ASP A 671 -5.26 5.07 25.94
C ASP A 671 -6.42 5.00 26.95
N ASP A 672 -7.62 4.69 26.47
CA ASP A 672 -8.80 4.53 27.34
C ASP A 672 -8.68 3.26 28.19
N TYR A 673 -8.18 2.16 27.64
CA TYR A 673 -7.85 0.96 28.42
C TYR A 673 -6.88 1.29 29.56
N ILE A 674 -5.79 2.01 29.26
CA ILE A 674 -4.80 2.40 30.27
C ILE A 674 -5.42 3.28 31.35
N SER A 675 -6.35 4.16 31.00
CA SER A 675 -7.03 5.02 31.97
C SER A 675 -7.91 4.26 32.97
N ARG A 676 -8.34 3.03 32.62
CA ARG A 676 -9.15 2.14 33.47
C ARG A 676 -8.33 1.01 34.11
N MET A 677 -7.03 0.94 33.86
CA MET A 677 -6.16 -0.04 34.51
C MET A 677 -6.14 0.18 36.02
N LYS A 678 -6.05 -0.92 36.78
CA LYS A 678 -5.80 -0.84 38.22
C LYS A 678 -4.39 -0.33 38.51
N ASP A 679 -4.18 0.25 39.69
CA ASP A 679 -2.90 0.85 40.10
C ASP A 679 -1.73 -0.14 40.08
N ASP A 680 -1.99 -1.40 40.47
CA ASP A 680 -1.00 -2.49 40.50
C ASP A 680 -0.82 -3.20 39.16
N GLN A 681 -1.70 -2.94 38.19
CA GLN A 681 -1.68 -3.57 36.87
C GLN A 681 -0.51 -3.04 36.01
N LYS A 682 0.41 -3.94 35.65
CA LYS A 682 1.63 -3.60 34.87
C LYS A 682 1.51 -3.90 33.37
N GLU A 683 0.51 -4.67 32.97
CA GLU A 683 0.39 -5.24 31.62
C GLU A 683 -1.02 -5.04 31.05
N ILE A 684 -1.11 -4.96 29.73
CA ILE A 684 -2.36 -4.92 28.96
C ILE A 684 -2.68 -6.36 28.54
N TYR A 685 -3.78 -6.91 29.04
CA TYR A 685 -4.17 -8.29 28.78
C TYR A 685 -5.01 -8.41 27.51
N TYR A 686 -4.74 -9.41 26.68
CA TYR A 686 -5.50 -9.66 25.46
C TYR A 686 -5.65 -11.16 25.15
N LEU A 687 -6.71 -11.49 24.42
CA LEU A 687 -6.97 -12.84 23.91
C LEU A 687 -7.55 -12.79 22.49
N GLY A 688 -7.06 -13.66 21.61
CA GLY A 688 -7.56 -13.83 20.25
C GLY A 688 -8.66 -14.89 20.12
N GLY A 689 -9.57 -14.67 19.16
CA GLY A 689 -10.67 -15.58 18.83
C GLY A 689 -11.42 -15.14 17.58
N GLU A 690 -12.26 -16.02 17.03
CA GLU A 690 -13.03 -15.75 15.80
C GLU A 690 -14.23 -14.84 16.06
N SER A 691 -14.75 -14.82 17.29
CA SER A 691 -15.89 -14.01 17.68
C SER A 691 -15.79 -13.51 19.12
N ILE A 692 -16.52 -12.43 19.42
CA ILE A 692 -16.65 -11.90 20.79
C ILE A 692 -17.19 -12.98 21.74
N TYR A 693 -18.13 -13.80 21.27
CA TYR A 693 -18.74 -14.87 22.08
C TYR A 693 -17.72 -15.96 22.45
N GLU A 694 -16.89 -16.40 21.50
CA GLU A 694 -15.83 -17.38 21.77
C GLU A 694 -14.86 -16.87 22.84
N ILE A 695 -14.44 -15.61 22.74
CA ILE A 695 -13.51 -15.02 23.71
C ILE A 695 -14.19 -14.86 25.08
N LYS A 696 -15.42 -14.34 25.13
CA LYS A 696 -16.19 -14.16 26.37
C LYS A 696 -16.43 -15.47 27.14
N THR A 697 -16.53 -16.59 26.45
CA THR A 697 -16.75 -17.92 27.04
C THR A 697 -15.46 -18.72 27.23
N SER A 698 -14.29 -18.11 26.97
CA SER A 698 -13.01 -18.78 27.11
C SER A 698 -12.60 -18.94 28.58
N PRO A 699 -12.10 -20.13 29.00
CA PRO A 699 -11.58 -20.36 30.33
C PRO A 699 -10.39 -19.44 30.67
N LEU A 700 -9.67 -18.95 29.67
CA LEU A 700 -8.45 -18.17 29.83
C LEU A 700 -8.67 -16.76 30.40
N ILE A 701 -9.92 -16.27 30.43
CA ILE A 701 -10.26 -14.93 30.93
C ILE A 701 -11.05 -14.96 32.25
N GLU A 702 -11.51 -16.12 32.73
CA GLU A 702 -12.48 -16.24 33.82
C GLU A 702 -12.08 -15.44 35.07
N LYS A 703 -10.89 -15.71 35.62
CA LYS A 703 -10.41 -15.00 36.82
C LYS A 703 -10.11 -13.52 36.55
N TYR A 704 -9.71 -13.15 35.34
CA TYR A 704 -9.50 -11.76 34.96
C TYR A 704 -10.81 -10.97 35.02
N ILE A 705 -11.88 -11.52 34.45
CA ILE A 705 -13.22 -10.91 34.50
C ILE A 705 -13.75 -10.89 35.94
N GLN A 706 -13.64 -12.00 36.68
CA GLN A 706 -14.05 -12.08 38.08
C GLN A 706 -13.34 -11.04 38.95
N ASN A 707 -12.06 -10.77 38.66
CA ASN A 707 -11.27 -9.76 39.34
C ASN A 707 -11.46 -8.36 38.76
N ASN A 708 -12.44 -8.10 37.88
CA ASN A 708 -12.63 -6.79 37.22
C ASN A 708 -11.37 -6.26 36.52
N ILE A 709 -10.63 -7.14 35.84
CA ILE A 709 -9.47 -6.79 35.00
C ILE A 709 -9.92 -6.82 33.54
N GLU A 710 -9.75 -5.70 32.84
CA GLU A 710 -10.16 -5.58 31.44
C GLU A 710 -9.26 -6.43 30.52
N VAL A 711 -9.87 -7.14 29.56
CA VAL A 711 -9.17 -7.95 28.55
C VAL A 711 -9.55 -7.46 27.16
N LEU A 712 -8.57 -7.16 26.31
CA LEU A 712 -8.78 -6.82 24.90
C LEU A 712 -9.09 -8.07 24.07
N TYR A 713 -10.05 -7.95 23.16
CA TYR A 713 -10.50 -9.02 22.28
C TYR A 713 -9.90 -8.83 20.87
N CYS A 714 -8.98 -9.73 20.51
CA CYS A 714 -8.28 -9.72 19.23
C CYS A 714 -9.07 -10.52 18.18
N LEU A 715 -9.95 -9.83 17.45
CA LEU A 715 -10.81 -10.45 16.43
C LEU A 715 -10.16 -10.49 15.04
N ASP A 716 -9.26 -9.54 14.72
CA ASP A 716 -8.60 -9.53 13.42
C ASP A 716 -7.37 -10.46 13.43
N PRO A 717 -7.13 -11.24 12.35
CA PRO A 717 -5.95 -12.10 12.23
C PRO A 717 -4.59 -11.39 12.42
N LEU A 718 -4.54 -10.06 12.29
CA LEU A 718 -3.34 -9.25 12.49
C LEU A 718 -3.12 -8.81 13.94
N ASP A 719 -4.12 -8.87 14.82
CA ASP A 719 -4.09 -8.21 16.13
C ASP A 719 -3.01 -8.75 17.07
N GLU A 720 -2.88 -10.08 17.17
CA GLU A 720 -1.80 -10.67 17.99
C GLU A 720 -0.41 -10.27 17.47
N ASN A 721 -0.22 -10.26 16.14
CA ASN A 721 1.05 -9.83 15.54
C ASN A 721 1.33 -8.34 15.81
N VAL A 722 0.27 -7.51 15.81
CA VAL A 722 0.37 -6.08 16.11
C VAL A 722 0.87 -5.86 17.53
N PHE A 723 0.33 -6.59 18.51
CA PHE A 723 0.77 -6.48 19.91
C PHE A 723 2.16 -7.07 20.15
N GLU A 724 2.49 -8.19 19.52
CA GLU A 724 3.86 -8.73 19.53
C GLU A 724 4.87 -7.71 18.99
N GLN A 725 4.54 -7.07 17.87
CA GLN A 725 5.40 -6.08 17.23
C GLN A 725 5.52 -4.77 18.02
N LEU A 726 4.45 -4.29 18.64
CA LEU A 726 4.53 -3.12 19.52
C LEU A 726 5.35 -3.42 20.78
N SER A 727 5.18 -4.62 21.34
CA SER A 727 5.76 -5.13 22.59
C SER A 727 5.40 -4.33 23.87
N ILE A 728 5.47 -3.00 23.82
CA ILE A 728 5.23 -2.08 24.94
C ILE A 728 4.47 -0.86 24.42
N TYR A 729 3.50 -0.36 25.20
CA TYR A 729 2.79 0.88 24.96
C TYR A 729 2.63 1.67 26.26
N LYS A 730 3.07 2.94 26.31
CA LYS A 730 3.09 3.78 27.53
C LYS A 730 3.65 3.05 28.78
N ASN A 731 4.79 2.37 28.62
CA ASN A 731 5.46 1.56 29.65
C ASN A 731 4.67 0.33 30.16
N LYS A 732 3.57 -0.04 29.51
CA LYS A 732 2.83 -1.28 29.78
C LYS A 732 3.16 -2.32 28.71
N LYS A 733 3.50 -3.54 29.12
CA LYS A 733 3.72 -4.66 28.20
C LYS A 733 2.38 -5.27 27.78
N PHE A 734 2.32 -5.85 26.59
CA PHE A 734 1.15 -6.63 26.16
C PHE A 734 1.28 -8.09 26.62
N ARG A 735 0.20 -8.64 27.16
CA ARG A 735 0.13 -10.01 27.69
C ARG A 735 -0.92 -10.82 26.95
N ASN A 736 -0.45 -11.77 26.12
CA ASN A 736 -1.31 -12.79 25.51
C ASN A 736 -1.70 -13.83 26.56
N LEU A 737 -3.00 -13.95 26.83
CA LEU A 737 -3.53 -14.89 27.83
C LEU A 737 -3.48 -16.36 27.38
N ALA A 738 -3.30 -16.62 26.08
CA ALA A 738 -3.17 -17.97 25.51
C ALA A 738 -1.73 -18.51 25.49
N ILE A 739 -0.74 -17.73 25.94
CA ILE A 739 0.67 -18.10 25.95
C ILE A 739 1.20 -18.01 27.38
N SER A 740 1.97 -18.98 27.86
CA SER A 740 2.55 -18.95 29.21
C SER A 740 3.70 -17.94 29.32
N GLN A 741 3.87 -17.33 30.49
CA GLN A 741 4.99 -16.47 30.83
C GLN A 741 6.16 -17.29 31.38
N LYS A 742 7.36 -16.74 31.26
CA LYS A 742 8.52 -17.26 31.96
C LYS A 742 8.30 -17.17 33.47
N ASP A 743 8.57 -18.25 34.19
CA ASP A 743 8.42 -18.35 35.65
C ASP A 743 6.97 -18.18 36.17
N GLU A 744 5.95 -18.24 35.31
CA GLU A 744 4.52 -18.08 35.69
C GLU A 744 4.11 -19.08 36.78
N TYR A 745 4.68 -20.28 36.76
CA TYR A 745 4.41 -21.35 37.74
C TYR A 745 5.45 -21.45 38.87
N ASN A 746 6.51 -20.63 38.86
CA ASN A 746 7.55 -20.66 39.89
C ASN A 746 7.21 -19.74 41.09
N ASN A 747 6.38 -18.71 40.86
CA ASN A 747 5.88 -17.87 41.95
C ASN A 747 4.71 -18.55 42.64
N LYS A 748 4.99 -19.20 43.78
CA LYS A 748 3.96 -19.63 44.72
C LYS A 748 3.15 -18.40 45.14
N SER A 749 1.96 -18.22 44.57
CA SER A 749 0.97 -17.29 45.13
C SER A 749 0.75 -17.67 46.59
N LYS A 750 0.83 -16.70 47.50
CA LYS A 750 0.87 -16.91 48.96
C LYS A 750 -0.43 -17.46 49.57
N GLU A 751 -1.43 -17.81 48.77
CA GLU A 751 -2.75 -18.26 49.21
C GLU A 751 -3.23 -19.42 48.34
N VAL A 752 -2.58 -20.58 48.45
CA VAL A 752 -3.06 -21.80 47.81
C VAL A 752 -3.32 -22.81 48.94
N ASP A 753 -4.59 -22.95 49.32
CA ASP A 753 -5.08 -23.84 50.38
C ASP A 753 -5.46 -25.23 49.82
N TYR A 754 -4.57 -25.81 49.01
CA TYR A 754 -4.72 -27.18 48.53
C TYR A 754 -3.49 -27.98 48.93
N ASP A 755 -3.69 -29.24 49.31
CA ASP A 755 -2.57 -30.15 49.53
C ASP A 755 -1.91 -30.45 48.17
N GLU A 756 -0.80 -29.76 47.87
CA GLU A 756 -0.02 -29.97 46.64
C GLU A 756 0.28 -31.47 46.44
N LYS A 757 0.44 -32.25 47.52
CA LYS A 757 0.69 -33.70 47.43
C LYS A 757 -0.52 -34.46 46.92
N GLU A 758 -1.74 -34.07 47.29
CA GLU A 758 -2.95 -34.77 46.87
C GLU A 758 -3.17 -34.67 45.37
N TYR A 759 -2.94 -33.49 44.79
CA TYR A 759 -3.08 -33.25 43.36
C TYR A 759 -1.92 -33.81 42.53
N THR A 760 -0.77 -34.16 43.12
CA THR A 760 0.30 -34.86 42.37
C THR A 760 -0.20 -36.19 41.80
N VAL A 761 -1.07 -36.91 42.51
CA VAL A 761 -1.69 -38.15 42.03
C VAL A 761 -2.49 -37.90 40.75
N LEU A 762 -3.29 -36.85 40.73
CA LEU A 762 -4.08 -36.46 39.55
C LEU A 762 -3.18 -36.03 38.38
N ILE A 763 -2.14 -35.24 38.66
CA ILE A 763 -1.18 -34.76 37.67
C ILE A 763 -0.48 -35.94 37.00
N ASP A 764 0.03 -36.89 37.78
CA ASP A 764 0.71 -38.07 37.27
C ASP A 764 -0.26 -38.98 36.49
N TRP A 765 -1.49 -39.11 36.96
CA TRP A 765 -2.54 -39.87 36.26
C TRP A 765 -2.87 -39.27 34.89
N PHE A 766 -3.09 -37.95 34.79
CA PHE A 766 -3.32 -37.30 33.50
C PHE A 766 -2.14 -37.47 32.55
N LYS A 767 -0.91 -37.32 33.08
CA LYS A 767 0.33 -37.48 32.30
C LYS A 767 0.50 -38.89 31.74
N LYS A 768 0.13 -39.91 32.52
CA LYS A 768 0.27 -41.32 32.16
C LYS A 768 -0.82 -41.79 31.20
N ASN A 769 -2.08 -41.36 31.43
CA ASN A 769 -3.24 -42.01 30.81
C ASN A 769 -3.93 -41.16 29.72
N ILE A 770 -3.84 -39.84 29.76
CA ILE A 770 -4.67 -38.95 28.92
C ILE A 770 -3.83 -38.09 27.96
N MET A 771 -2.72 -37.52 28.44
CA MET A 771 -1.95 -36.50 27.73
C MET A 771 -1.01 -37.10 26.67
N ASP A 772 -0.82 -36.37 25.57
CA ASP A 772 0.12 -36.73 24.50
C ASP A 772 1.51 -36.08 24.69
N ASP A 773 2.46 -36.45 23.84
CA ASP A 773 3.83 -35.91 23.84
C ASP A 773 3.92 -34.38 23.59
N LYS A 774 2.79 -33.71 23.26
CA LYS A 774 2.76 -32.26 23.07
C LYS A 774 2.58 -31.52 24.39
N ILE A 775 2.18 -32.19 25.47
CA ILE A 775 2.07 -31.55 26.79
C ILE A 775 3.47 -31.43 27.41
N GLU A 776 3.92 -30.19 27.62
CA GLU A 776 5.17 -29.91 28.33
C GLU A 776 4.99 -30.08 29.84
N LYS A 777 3.92 -29.50 30.39
CA LYS A 777 3.63 -29.51 31.83
C LYS A 777 2.14 -29.60 32.10
N ILE A 778 1.81 -30.25 33.22
CA ILE A 778 0.49 -30.22 33.84
C ILE A 778 0.63 -29.46 35.15
N VAL A 779 -0.21 -28.46 35.35
CA VAL A 779 -0.09 -27.51 36.47
C VAL A 779 -1.47 -27.22 37.06
N LEU A 780 -1.49 -26.85 38.34
CA LEU A 780 -2.69 -26.29 38.96
C LEU A 780 -2.88 -24.86 38.47
N SER A 781 -4.10 -24.53 38.06
CA SER A 781 -4.42 -23.22 37.51
C SER A 781 -4.77 -22.23 38.61
N ASN A 782 -4.25 -21.02 38.46
CA ASN A 782 -4.69 -19.85 39.23
C ASN A 782 -5.64 -18.93 38.43
N ARG A 783 -5.89 -19.25 37.14
CA ARG A 783 -6.69 -18.41 36.21
C ARG A 783 -8.10 -18.94 35.95
N LEU A 784 -8.34 -20.21 36.26
CA LEU A 784 -9.65 -20.85 36.11
C LEU A 784 -10.52 -20.54 37.32
N SER A 785 -11.82 -20.41 37.09
CA SER A 785 -12.82 -20.18 38.14
C SER A 785 -13.88 -21.28 38.09
N SER A 786 -14.54 -21.41 36.94
CA SER A 786 -15.62 -22.39 36.73
C SER A 786 -15.20 -23.57 35.88
N SER A 787 -14.30 -23.38 34.91
CA SER A 787 -13.91 -24.44 33.98
C SER A 787 -13.00 -25.48 34.64
N PRO A 788 -13.12 -26.78 34.30
CA PRO A 788 -12.32 -27.85 34.93
C PRO A 788 -10.85 -27.82 34.51
N ALA A 789 -10.57 -27.44 33.27
CA ALA A 789 -9.21 -27.36 32.75
C ALA A 789 -9.10 -26.43 31.54
N ALA A 790 -7.87 -26.05 31.18
CA ALA A 790 -7.55 -25.26 29.98
C ALA A 790 -6.21 -25.64 29.37
N TYR A 791 -6.06 -25.34 28.08
CA TYR A 791 -4.81 -25.45 27.34
C TYR A 791 -4.18 -24.07 27.16
N VAL A 792 -2.89 -23.96 27.48
CA VAL A 792 -2.11 -22.73 27.31
C VAL A 792 -0.86 -23.06 26.52
N SER A 793 -0.55 -22.30 25.47
CA SER A 793 0.67 -22.52 24.70
C SER A 793 1.92 -22.19 25.52
N THR A 794 3.03 -22.87 25.27
CA THR A 794 4.30 -22.59 25.95
C THR A 794 4.87 -21.22 25.55
N GLU A 795 5.90 -20.71 26.26
CA GLU A 795 6.47 -19.37 26.05
C GLU A 795 6.86 -19.08 24.58
N TYR A 796 7.36 -20.09 23.86
CA TYR A 796 7.76 -19.99 22.46
C TYR A 796 6.69 -20.50 21.48
N GLY A 797 5.48 -20.75 21.98
CA GLY A 797 4.36 -21.31 21.25
C GLY A 797 3.49 -20.28 20.52
N ILE A 798 2.37 -20.76 19.98
CA ILE A 798 1.40 -19.97 19.21
C ILE A 798 0.02 -20.19 19.83
N SER A 799 -0.81 -19.15 19.94
CA SER A 799 -2.18 -19.26 20.50
C SER A 799 -3.05 -20.24 19.70
N GLY A 800 -4.06 -20.84 20.33
CA GLY A 800 -5.02 -21.71 19.65
C GLY A 800 -5.71 -21.02 18.46
N TYR A 801 -6.09 -19.76 18.64
CA TYR A 801 -6.64 -18.93 17.56
C TYR A 801 -5.70 -18.82 16.35
N ARG A 802 -4.41 -18.54 16.58
CA ARG A 802 -3.42 -18.50 15.48
C ARG A 802 -3.17 -19.86 14.85
N VAL A 803 -3.26 -20.96 15.62
CA VAL A 803 -3.21 -22.33 15.06
C VAL A 803 -4.36 -22.56 14.07
N LYS A 804 -5.59 -22.13 14.41
CA LYS A 804 -6.74 -22.16 13.49
C LYS A 804 -6.47 -21.37 12.22
N LEU A 805 -5.96 -20.13 12.33
CA LEU A 805 -5.62 -19.27 11.19
C LEU A 805 -4.53 -19.86 10.28
N ILE A 806 -3.48 -20.45 10.85
CA ILE A 806 -2.40 -21.11 10.09
C ILE A 806 -2.94 -22.31 9.31
N ARG A 807 -3.81 -23.11 9.93
CA ARG A 807 -4.48 -24.25 9.25
C ARG A 807 -5.40 -23.77 8.11
N ALA A 808 -6.14 -22.68 8.31
CA ALA A 808 -7.09 -22.15 7.33
C ALA A 808 -6.43 -21.50 6.10
N THR A 809 -5.31 -20.80 6.28
CA THR A 809 -4.78 -19.92 5.23
C THR A 809 -4.00 -20.62 4.12
N GLN A 810 -3.53 -21.87 4.27
CA GLN A 810 -2.68 -22.60 3.30
C GLN A 810 -1.47 -21.78 2.73
N ILE A 811 -1.11 -20.64 3.34
CA ILE A 811 -0.09 -19.69 2.86
C ILE A 811 1.31 -20.32 2.93
N LEU A 812 1.50 -21.25 3.84
CA LEU A 812 2.64 -22.14 3.87
C LEU A 812 2.25 -23.39 3.07
N SER A 813 3.12 -23.86 2.16
CA SER A 813 2.94 -25.18 1.55
C SER A 813 2.51 -26.17 2.64
N LYS A 814 1.53 -27.06 2.37
CA LYS A 814 1.00 -27.99 3.39
C LYS A 814 2.12 -28.61 4.26
N THR A 815 3.25 -28.96 3.63
CA THR A 815 4.47 -29.47 4.25
C THR A 815 5.08 -28.55 5.32
N SER A 816 5.13 -27.24 5.09
CA SER A 816 5.71 -26.26 6.01
C SER A 816 4.79 -25.98 7.20
N ALA A 817 3.48 -25.85 6.96
CA ALA A 817 2.49 -25.66 8.02
C ALA A 817 2.49 -26.84 9.00
N ASP A 818 2.39 -28.07 8.49
CA ASP A 818 2.37 -29.27 9.33
C ASP A 818 3.66 -29.43 10.15
N SER A 819 4.81 -29.02 9.59
CA SER A 819 6.09 -29.09 10.29
C SER A 819 6.18 -28.12 11.48
N ILE A 820 5.53 -26.97 11.40
CA ILE A 820 5.45 -25.98 12.48
C ILE A 820 4.46 -26.49 13.54
N LEU A 821 3.28 -26.94 13.11
CA LEU A 821 2.21 -27.40 14.00
C LEU A 821 2.61 -28.64 14.82
N ARG A 822 3.40 -29.56 14.25
CA ARG A 822 3.91 -30.74 14.98
C ARG A 822 4.90 -30.41 16.10
N LYS A 823 5.53 -29.23 16.08
CA LYS A 823 6.51 -28.81 17.09
C LYS A 823 5.91 -27.96 18.21
N LEU A 824 4.61 -27.69 18.15
CA LEU A 824 3.95 -26.91 19.19
C LEU A 824 3.74 -27.78 20.42
N SER A 825 4.04 -27.20 21.58
CA SER A 825 3.80 -27.78 22.89
C SER A 825 2.89 -26.89 23.71
N TYR A 826 2.17 -27.51 24.65
CA TYR A 826 1.16 -26.84 25.47
C TYR A 826 1.34 -27.21 26.94
N ASN A 827 0.84 -26.37 27.82
CA ASN A 827 0.63 -26.66 29.23
C ASN A 827 -0.86 -26.97 29.45
N PHE A 828 -1.13 -27.99 30.25
CA PHE A 828 -2.48 -28.33 30.68
C PHE A 828 -2.70 -27.80 32.10
N GLU A 829 -3.59 -26.83 32.25
CA GLU A 829 -3.92 -26.27 33.56
C GLU A 829 -5.19 -26.90 34.11
N ILE A 830 -5.14 -27.41 35.35
CA ILE A 830 -6.26 -28.06 36.04
C ILE A 830 -6.81 -27.09 37.11
N ASN A 831 -8.13 -26.96 37.19
CA ASN A 831 -8.78 -26.17 38.23
C ASN A 831 -8.98 -27.00 39.51
N PRO A 832 -8.24 -26.76 40.60
CA PRO A 832 -8.38 -27.53 41.83
C PRO A 832 -9.74 -27.32 42.52
N ASP A 833 -10.40 -26.17 42.31
CA ASP A 833 -11.68 -25.84 42.94
C ASP A 833 -12.88 -26.53 42.28
N ASN A 834 -12.73 -26.96 41.03
CA ASN A 834 -13.83 -27.49 40.24
C ASN A 834 -14.31 -28.85 40.76
N GLU A 835 -15.64 -29.00 40.91
CA GLU A 835 -16.26 -30.21 41.45
C GLU A 835 -15.96 -31.47 40.62
N ILE A 836 -15.94 -31.36 39.29
CA ILE A 836 -15.63 -32.48 38.39
C ILE A 836 -14.19 -32.96 38.63
N ILE A 837 -13.26 -32.03 38.87
CA ILE A 837 -11.86 -32.37 39.15
C ILE A 837 -11.71 -33.07 40.51
N LYS A 838 -12.44 -32.61 41.54
CA LYS A 838 -12.45 -33.26 42.86
C LYS A 838 -13.05 -34.68 42.80
N MET A 839 -14.19 -34.83 42.12
CA MET A 839 -14.81 -36.15 41.92
C MET A 839 -13.90 -37.09 41.13
N LEU A 840 -13.24 -36.59 40.08
CA LEU A 840 -12.29 -37.40 39.30
C LEU A 840 -11.10 -37.86 40.15
N LEU A 841 -10.56 -36.98 40.99
CA LEU A 841 -9.50 -37.32 41.94
C LEU A 841 -9.94 -38.43 42.93
N GLU A 842 -11.17 -38.37 43.45
CA GLU A 842 -11.73 -39.43 44.30
C GLU A 842 -11.86 -40.76 43.56
N MET A 843 -12.36 -40.75 42.31
CA MET A 843 -12.45 -41.95 41.48
C MET A 843 -11.07 -42.60 41.25
N ILE A 844 -10.06 -41.79 40.92
CA ILE A 844 -8.69 -42.28 40.67
C ILE A 844 -8.04 -42.88 41.92
N LYS A 845 -8.34 -42.31 43.10
CA LYS A 845 -7.87 -42.88 44.38
C LYS A 845 -8.50 -44.23 44.71
N LEU A 846 -9.72 -44.47 44.26
CA LEU A 846 -10.42 -45.75 44.44
C LEU A 846 -9.95 -46.80 43.43
N ASP A 847 -9.85 -46.43 42.16
CA ASP A 847 -9.31 -47.28 41.09
C ASP A 847 -8.63 -46.42 40.01
N GLU A 848 -7.30 -46.56 39.90
CA GLU A 848 -6.49 -45.83 38.92
C GLU A 848 -6.86 -46.18 37.46
N ASN A 849 -7.40 -47.38 37.23
CA ASN A 849 -7.72 -47.91 35.90
C ASN A 849 -9.23 -47.93 35.60
N ASP A 850 -10.04 -47.19 36.38
CA ASP A 850 -11.48 -47.09 36.15
C ASP A 850 -11.78 -46.59 34.71
N GLU A 851 -12.55 -47.40 33.95
CA GLU A 851 -12.85 -47.12 32.54
C GLU A 851 -13.66 -45.82 32.37
N LEU A 852 -14.52 -45.48 33.33
CA LEU A 852 -15.29 -44.24 33.34
C LEU A 852 -14.38 -43.05 33.66
N ALA A 853 -13.47 -43.18 34.63
CA ALA A 853 -12.49 -42.13 34.95
C ALA A 853 -11.62 -41.79 33.72
N LEU A 854 -11.14 -42.79 32.97
CA LEU A 854 -10.40 -42.60 31.72
C LEU A 854 -11.20 -41.81 30.69
N LYS A 855 -12.49 -42.16 30.48
CA LYS A 855 -13.38 -41.45 29.54
C LYS A 855 -13.63 -40.00 29.97
N ILE A 856 -13.86 -39.77 31.26
CA ILE A 856 -14.03 -38.42 31.82
C ILE A 856 -12.75 -37.60 31.61
N GLY A 857 -11.57 -38.19 31.87
CA GLY A 857 -10.27 -37.54 31.65
C GLY A 857 -10.06 -37.10 30.20
N HIS A 858 -10.35 -37.97 29.23
CA HIS A 858 -10.30 -37.63 27.81
C HIS A 858 -11.30 -36.52 27.45
N LEU A 859 -12.53 -36.59 27.96
CA LEU A 859 -13.55 -35.58 27.71
C LEU A 859 -13.14 -34.21 28.26
N ILE A 860 -12.60 -34.15 29.49
CA ILE A 860 -12.09 -32.91 30.10
C ILE A 860 -10.98 -32.32 29.23
N SER A 861 -10.03 -33.15 28.78
CA SER A 861 -8.95 -32.72 27.90
C SER A 861 -9.46 -32.12 26.59
N ASP A 862 -10.39 -32.79 25.90
CA ASP A 862 -10.90 -32.34 24.60
C ASP A 862 -11.78 -31.08 24.72
N VAL A 863 -12.64 -31.00 25.74
CA VAL A 863 -13.42 -29.79 26.03
C VAL A 863 -12.49 -28.62 26.37
N ALA A 864 -11.43 -28.86 27.14
CA ALA A 864 -10.43 -27.85 27.45
C ALA A 864 -9.69 -27.36 26.19
N LYS A 865 -9.30 -28.25 25.27
CA LYS A 865 -8.72 -27.86 23.96
C LYS A 865 -9.67 -26.96 23.19
N LEU A 866 -10.93 -27.39 23.05
CA LEU A 866 -11.95 -26.68 22.29
C LEU A 866 -12.20 -25.27 22.85
N ARG A 867 -12.45 -25.17 24.16
CA ARG A 867 -12.74 -23.87 24.81
C ARG A 867 -11.53 -22.95 24.91
N SER A 868 -10.31 -23.50 24.89
CA SER A 868 -9.06 -22.71 24.84
C SER A 868 -8.70 -22.24 23.42
N GLY A 869 -9.59 -22.44 22.44
CA GLY A 869 -9.42 -21.95 21.07
C GLY A 869 -8.63 -22.88 20.16
N PHE A 870 -8.36 -24.12 20.56
CA PHE A 870 -7.72 -25.13 19.71
C PHE A 870 -8.77 -25.95 18.94
N ILE A 871 -8.29 -26.79 18.01
CA ILE A 871 -9.12 -27.74 17.27
C ILE A 871 -8.86 -29.14 17.85
N ILE A 872 -9.91 -29.92 18.01
CA ILE A 872 -9.82 -31.34 18.37
C ILE A 872 -9.25 -32.11 17.17
N ASP A 873 -8.11 -32.78 17.35
CA ASP A 873 -7.42 -33.51 16.27
C ASP A 873 -8.22 -34.77 15.82
N ARG A 874 -8.99 -35.38 16.72
CA ARG A 874 -9.80 -36.61 16.50
C ARG A 874 -11.26 -36.40 16.91
N PRO A 875 -12.05 -35.62 16.14
CA PRO A 875 -13.44 -35.32 16.48
C PRO A 875 -14.33 -36.58 16.52
N ASP A 876 -13.93 -37.65 15.83
CA ASP A 876 -14.56 -38.96 15.85
C ASP A 876 -14.47 -39.65 17.23
N GLU A 877 -13.29 -39.61 17.87
CA GLU A 877 -13.06 -40.19 19.20
C GLU A 877 -13.76 -39.39 20.30
N PHE A 878 -13.74 -38.06 20.17
CA PHE A 878 -14.50 -37.15 21.05
C PHE A 878 -16.01 -37.45 21.00
N GLY A 879 -16.59 -37.57 19.80
CA GLY A 879 -18.00 -37.93 19.62
C GLY A 879 -18.34 -39.31 20.19
N SER A 880 -17.50 -40.31 19.94
CA SER A 880 -17.67 -41.66 20.49
C SER A 880 -17.65 -41.69 22.03
N THR A 881 -16.77 -40.88 22.64
CA THR A 881 -16.70 -40.76 24.11
C THR A 881 -17.99 -40.16 24.68
N ILE A 882 -18.53 -39.13 24.03
CA ILE A 882 -19.83 -38.53 24.39
C ILE A 882 -20.96 -39.55 24.26
N ASP A 883 -21.06 -40.27 23.14
CA ASP A 883 -22.10 -41.26 22.90
C ASP A 883 -22.08 -42.37 23.97
N GLN A 884 -20.90 -42.82 24.37
CA GLN A 884 -20.72 -43.81 25.42
C GLN A 884 -21.16 -43.29 26.80
N LEU A 885 -20.79 -42.06 27.15
CA LEU A 885 -21.19 -41.44 28.42
C LEU A 885 -22.70 -41.20 28.47
N ILE A 886 -23.32 -40.76 27.37
CA ILE A 886 -24.79 -40.64 27.25
C ILE A 886 -25.44 -42.02 27.44
N LYS A 887 -24.91 -43.07 26.79
CA LYS A 887 -25.43 -44.43 26.92
C LYS A 887 -25.35 -44.93 28.37
N LEU A 888 -24.24 -44.69 29.06
CA LEU A 888 -24.06 -45.06 30.48
C LEU A 888 -25.07 -44.31 31.37
N ASN A 889 -25.24 -43.01 31.17
CA ASN A 889 -26.23 -42.21 31.91
C ASN A 889 -27.66 -42.72 31.68
N VAL A 890 -28.05 -42.99 30.43
CA VAL A 890 -29.39 -43.55 30.11
C VAL A 890 -29.57 -44.95 30.72
N GLN A 891 -28.53 -45.78 30.73
CA GLN A 891 -28.59 -47.10 31.37
C GLN A 891 -28.72 -47.01 32.89
N SER A 892 -28.00 -46.08 33.53
CA SER A 892 -28.11 -45.85 34.98
C SER A 892 -29.51 -45.36 35.36
N TYR A 893 -30.08 -44.43 34.60
CA TYR A 893 -31.46 -43.94 34.77
C TYR A 893 -32.48 -45.08 34.62
N LYS A 894 -32.30 -45.96 33.62
CA LYS A 894 -33.15 -47.16 33.47
C LYS A 894 -33.07 -48.07 34.68
N LYS A 895 -31.87 -48.36 35.21
CA LYS A 895 -31.69 -49.21 36.41
C LYS A 895 -32.35 -48.62 37.66
N LEU A 896 -32.26 -47.30 37.85
CA LEU A 896 -32.96 -46.56 38.92
C LEU A 896 -34.49 -46.60 38.74
N SER A 897 -34.97 -46.46 37.50
CA SER A 897 -36.42 -46.54 37.20
C SER A 897 -37.01 -47.95 37.38
N THR A 898 -36.21 -49.01 37.16
CA THR A 898 -36.65 -50.39 37.40
C THR A 898 -36.58 -50.79 38.87
N HIS A 899 -35.61 -50.26 39.64
CA HIS A 899 -35.60 -50.45 41.10
C HIS A 899 -36.76 -49.71 41.76
N SER A 900 -37.02 -48.45 41.38
CA SER A 900 -38.19 -47.73 41.88
C SER A 900 -39.52 -48.39 41.48
N LYS A 901 -39.66 -49.00 40.30
CA LYS A 901 -40.86 -49.80 39.97
C LYS A 901 -40.99 -51.09 40.79
N ASN A 902 -39.87 -51.76 41.12
CA ASN A 902 -39.90 -52.95 41.97
C ASN A 902 -40.12 -52.60 43.46
N ASP A 903 -39.75 -51.39 43.90
CA ASP A 903 -40.00 -50.89 45.25
C ASP A 903 -41.40 -50.28 45.42
N VAL A 904 -42.07 -49.86 44.33
CA VAL A 904 -43.47 -49.39 44.36
C VAL A 904 -44.46 -50.52 44.68
N ASP A 905 -44.12 -51.78 44.41
CA ASP A 905 -44.90 -52.94 44.88
C ASP A 905 -44.70 -53.25 46.38
N LYS A 906 -43.87 -52.47 47.09
CA LYS A 906 -43.69 -52.55 48.55
C LYS A 906 -43.75 -51.17 49.21
N CYS A 907 -44.75 -50.36 48.90
CA CYS A 907 -45.02 -49.14 49.66
C CYS A 907 -46.23 -49.32 50.58
N ASP A 908 -45.96 -49.82 51.80
CA ASP A 908 -46.87 -49.70 52.94
C ASP A 908 -47.08 -48.20 53.27
N LYS A 909 -48.35 -47.78 53.25
CA LYS A 909 -48.82 -46.39 53.30
C LYS A 909 -48.49 -45.55 54.56
N ASN A 910 -47.59 -45.98 55.46
CA ASN A 910 -47.44 -45.35 56.78
C ASN A 910 -46.06 -44.75 57.10
N LYS A 911 -45.21 -44.42 56.11
CA LYS A 911 -43.95 -43.69 56.36
C LYS A 911 -43.69 -42.46 55.48
N CYS A 912 -44.71 -41.95 54.79
CA CYS A 912 -44.62 -40.68 54.06
C CYS A 912 -44.93 -39.48 54.97
N GLU A 913 -44.10 -39.24 55.98
CA GLU A 913 -44.04 -37.93 56.64
C GLU A 913 -42.57 -37.54 56.86
N ASN A 914 -42.20 -36.37 56.34
CA ASN A 914 -40.93 -35.66 56.54
C ASN A 914 -39.67 -36.22 55.84
N LYS A 915 -39.51 -35.83 54.56
CA LYS A 915 -38.33 -35.08 54.04
C LYS A 915 -38.47 -34.88 52.52
N LEU A 916 -39.31 -33.92 52.14
CA LEU A 916 -39.26 -33.25 50.83
C LEU A 916 -38.17 -32.18 50.89
N SER A 917 -36.96 -32.49 50.44
CA SER A 917 -36.03 -31.51 49.82
C SER A 917 -34.74 -32.24 49.46
N HIS A 918 -34.60 -32.59 48.19
CA HIS A 918 -33.36 -32.59 47.39
C HIS A 918 -33.63 -33.36 46.10
N SER A 919 -34.56 -32.82 45.31
CA SER A 919 -34.61 -33.01 43.87
C SER A 919 -34.08 -31.72 43.25
N GLU A 920 -32.79 -31.49 43.36
CA GLU A 920 -32.06 -30.42 42.64
C GLU A 920 -30.56 -30.66 42.84
N LEU A 921 -30.05 -31.64 42.09
CA LEU A 921 -28.68 -31.91 41.64
C LEU A 921 -28.78 -33.13 40.70
#